data_AF-F2UDV7-F1
#
_entry.id   AF-F2UDV7-F1
#
_cell.length_a   1.000
_cell.length_b   1.000
_cell.length_c   1.000
_cell.angle_alpha   90.00
_cell.angle_beta   90.00
_cell.angle_gamma   90.00
#
_symmetry.space_group_name_H-M   'P 1'
#
loop_
_entity.id
_entity.type
_entity.pdbx_description
1 polymer ?
#
loop_
_entity_poly.entity_id
_entity_poly.type
_entity_poly.pdbx_seq_one_letter_code
_entity_poly.pdbx_strand_id
1 'polypeptide(L)'
;MEHLHHAADADDVVMHVGVDRPVPWPDDDGAGADHAGAGVRWADEGHGPPSPDAAAREVTVRSPRTSKASSSARSAVPVHHHSRLPDYGDDTDDDDHDEAANRPLLQRGSPFNASSARSKRRPPPSPLSISTGSSQQESTCLDKVWRLTHKWRVELIIWMLLLMAIAIVVAAVVVKSNKEITAQDRACRVYCTGPILAAVARFSPYADSKTFVDMPMKQDPLDVLKAFKQIEPGLTRNALESFLDTYFLPAGSDQSSWTPPDFPAKVPFAHRIANTTLREWIQHVHEIWPLLGRKTNASVSASPSQHSLLELPNPYIVPGGRFREMYYWDMFWVVRGLIRSGMVATAIDITRNYFSLIDRFGFVPNGARVYYLTRSQPPVLNEIVMSIYNATGNSTFLLEAYPYLSKEYKYWNSTTTHKRVNIGLGLTAAPLTRYYADTQSPRPESYREDENTANVAGFDEQQRQIFFRNIASGAETGWDFSSRWLKDASDLSTIRTTNIVPVDLNCFMLRFERHLASIATLAGDRGKASTLSRSADARARAMLDLMYNETTGRFHDILLPNGDQIQGRVTPAAYLPLWAGVSPSQELHMRLVESLTQSRLLKHAAVDTTLSTTGQQWDSPNAWAPLQWLLVRSLESVHTSDATKLATSIKCKWLKTAMIAYHNSGHMYEKYDAVVVGKGGGGGEYKPQLGFGWTNGVVLDFAAELAATFDTACAHVA
;
A
#
# COMPACT_ATOMS: atom_id res chain seq x y z
N MET A 1 54.51 22.01 17.89
CA MET A 1 54.09 20.91 17.01
C MET A 1 53.70 19.74 17.91
N GLU A 2 52.63 19.01 17.55
CA GLU A 2 52.42 17.55 17.72
C GLU A 2 52.85 16.85 19.05
N HIS A 3 52.05 15.96 19.66
CA HIS A 3 50.84 15.26 19.21
C HIS A 3 50.02 14.67 20.39
N LEU A 4 48.69 14.57 20.17
CA LEU A 4 47.78 13.46 20.54
C LEU A 4 47.33 13.15 22.01
N HIS A 5 46.01 12.88 22.06
CA HIS A 5 45.23 11.92 22.88
C HIS A 5 44.51 12.34 24.18
N HIS A 6 43.29 11.77 24.27
CA HIS A 6 42.29 11.78 25.36
C HIS A 6 41.63 13.13 25.69
N ALA A 7 40.31 13.21 25.90
CA ALA A 7 39.22 12.27 25.58
C ALA A 7 37.93 13.06 25.31
N ALA A 8 36.92 12.43 24.72
CA ALA A 8 35.60 13.03 24.50
C ALA A 8 34.56 12.33 25.37
N ASP A 9 34.05 13.05 26.37
CA ASP A 9 32.75 12.75 26.96
C ASP A 9 31.68 13.33 26.02
N ALA A 10 30.60 12.58 25.83
CA ALA A 10 29.45 12.99 25.02
C ALA A 10 28.18 12.69 25.82
N ASP A 11 27.39 13.72 26.09
CA ASP A 11 26.17 13.60 26.89
C ASP A 11 25.12 12.71 26.21
N ASP A 12 24.59 11.73 26.96
CA ASP A 12 23.47 10.88 26.53
C ASP A 12 22.16 11.71 26.46
N VAL A 13 21.89 12.31 25.29
CA VAL A 13 20.61 12.96 25.00
C VAL A 13 19.52 11.90 24.79
N VAL A 14 19.01 11.38 25.91
CA VAL A 14 17.86 10.46 25.93
C VAL A 14 16.61 11.19 25.44
N MET A 15 16.24 10.93 24.18
CA MET A 15 14.97 11.38 23.59
C MET A 15 13.79 10.76 24.32
N HIS A 16 13.28 11.45 25.35
CA HIS A 16 12.06 11.07 26.06
C HIS A 16 10.85 11.09 25.14
N VAL A 17 10.42 9.91 24.68
CA VAL A 17 9.09 9.73 24.11
C VAL A 17 8.07 9.99 25.23
N GLY A 18 7.32 11.08 25.12
CA GLY A 18 6.29 11.45 26.09
C GLY A 18 5.18 10.39 26.16
N VAL A 19 5.10 9.69 27.29
CA VAL A 19 4.01 8.76 27.60
C VAL A 19 3.08 9.44 28.60
N ASP A 20 2.07 10.13 28.09
CA ASP A 20 0.99 10.66 28.92
C ASP A 20 0.26 9.50 29.61
N ARG A 21 0.32 9.47 30.94
CA ARG A 21 -0.39 8.49 31.76
C ARG A 21 -1.83 8.96 31.98
N PRO A 22 -2.85 8.08 31.82
CA PRO A 22 -4.21 8.42 32.23
C PRO A 22 -4.27 8.60 33.76
N VAL A 23 -5.06 9.58 34.20
CA VAL A 23 -5.40 9.80 35.61
C VAL A 23 -6.39 8.71 36.05
N PRO A 24 -6.28 8.14 37.27
CA PRO A 24 -7.26 7.18 37.77
C PRO A 24 -8.64 7.81 37.95
N TRP A 25 -9.69 7.03 37.68
CA TRP A 25 -11.03 7.33 38.17
C TRP A 25 -11.10 7.01 39.67
N PRO A 26 -11.74 7.84 40.50
CA PRO A 26 -12.07 7.47 41.87
C PRO A 26 -13.30 6.57 41.90
N ASP A 27 -13.25 5.50 42.69
CA ASP A 27 -14.43 4.77 43.15
C ASP A 27 -15.19 5.62 44.19
N ASP A 28 -16.52 5.47 44.28
CA ASP A 28 -17.35 6.19 45.24
C ASP A 28 -18.47 5.27 45.79
N ASP A 29 -18.23 4.70 46.97
CA ASP A 29 -19.19 3.89 47.76
C ASP A 29 -20.02 4.82 48.66
N GLY A 30 -21.36 4.92 48.47
CA GLY A 30 -22.15 5.92 49.20
C GLY A 30 -23.68 5.76 49.25
N ALA A 31 -24.16 4.86 50.10
CA ALA A 31 -25.47 4.86 50.80
C ALA A 31 -26.67 5.67 50.22
N GLY A 32 -27.70 4.93 49.76
CA GLY A 32 -28.97 5.48 49.25
C GLY A 32 -30.00 5.99 50.29
N ALA A 33 -31.19 6.27 49.78
CA ALA A 33 -32.43 6.50 50.54
C ALA A 33 -33.66 6.14 49.67
N ASP A 34 -34.76 5.72 50.29
CA ASP A 34 -36.01 5.36 49.62
C ASP A 34 -36.79 6.58 49.09
N HIS A 35 -37.61 6.37 48.05
CA HIS A 35 -39.06 6.63 48.14
C HIS A 35 -39.82 5.91 47.01
N ALA A 36 -41.12 5.66 47.24
CA ALA A 36 -41.90 4.69 46.47
C ALA A 36 -43.00 5.31 45.59
N GLY A 37 -43.25 4.64 44.46
CA GLY A 37 -44.62 4.31 44.03
C GLY A 37 -45.42 5.36 43.27
N ALA A 38 -45.47 5.19 41.94
CA ALA A 38 -46.70 5.38 41.16
C ALA A 38 -46.67 4.46 39.93
N GLY A 39 -47.65 3.55 39.81
CA GLY A 39 -47.79 2.67 38.66
C GLY A 39 -49.07 2.98 37.88
N VAL A 40 -48.96 3.05 36.56
CA VAL A 40 -50.10 3.08 35.63
C VAL A 40 -49.85 2.02 34.56
N ARG A 41 -50.92 1.31 34.16
CA ARG A 41 -50.91 0.29 33.09
C ARG A 41 -51.89 0.68 31.99
N TRP A 42 -51.73 0.00 30.85
CA TRP A 42 -52.62 -0.02 29.68
C TRP A 42 -52.49 1.23 28.77
N ALA A 43 -52.71 1.13 27.46
CA ALA A 43 -53.25 -0.02 26.71
C ALA A 43 -52.40 -0.41 25.48
N ASP A 44 -52.62 -1.63 24.99
CA ASP A 44 -52.21 -2.04 23.64
C ASP A 44 -53.09 -1.37 22.59
N GLU A 45 -52.49 -0.78 21.55
CA GLU A 45 -53.09 -0.74 20.21
C GLU A 45 -52.00 -1.09 19.18
N GLY A 46 -52.25 -2.11 18.35
CA GLY A 46 -51.27 -2.65 17.41
C GLY A 46 -51.57 -2.27 15.97
N HIS A 47 -50.57 -1.70 15.28
CA HIS A 47 -50.57 -1.54 13.82
C HIS A 47 -49.31 -2.15 13.21
N GLY A 48 -49.48 -2.92 12.13
CA GLY A 48 -48.42 -3.68 11.48
C GLY A 48 -47.54 -2.87 10.54
N PRO A 49 -46.42 -3.44 10.06
CA PRO A 49 -45.48 -2.75 9.18
C PRO A 49 -46.06 -2.57 7.75
N PRO A 50 -45.82 -1.42 7.09
CA PRO A 50 -46.17 -1.23 5.69
C PRO A 50 -45.20 -1.99 4.76
N SER A 51 -45.76 -2.68 3.76
CA SER A 51 -44.98 -3.29 2.67
C SER A 51 -44.52 -2.22 1.66
N PRO A 52 -43.28 -2.26 1.16
CA PRO A 52 -42.80 -1.32 0.15
C PRO A 52 -43.06 -1.85 -1.27
N ASP A 53 -43.98 -1.23 -2.03
CA ASP A 53 -43.93 -1.29 -3.50
C ASP A 53 -44.71 -0.14 -4.18
N ALA A 54 -44.49 0.03 -5.49
CA ALA A 54 -45.23 0.87 -6.44
C ALA A 54 -45.17 2.41 -6.26
N ALA A 55 -44.07 3.04 -6.68
CA ALA A 55 -44.05 4.47 -7.04
C ALA A 55 -43.03 4.85 -8.14
N ALA A 56 -42.95 4.07 -9.25
CA ALA A 56 -42.17 4.49 -10.41
C ALA A 56 -42.87 5.64 -11.17
N ARG A 57 -42.19 6.78 -11.34
CA ARG A 57 -42.58 7.84 -12.29
C ARG A 57 -41.35 8.35 -13.04
N GLU A 58 -41.40 8.25 -14.35
CA GLU A 58 -40.36 8.71 -15.26
C GLU A 58 -40.32 10.25 -15.33
N VAL A 59 -39.11 10.82 -15.44
CA VAL A 59 -38.92 12.23 -15.78
C VAL A 59 -38.34 12.31 -17.20
N THR A 60 -39.19 12.67 -18.17
CA THR A 60 -38.82 12.73 -19.58
C THR A 60 -38.06 14.02 -19.89
N VAL A 61 -36.75 13.92 -20.12
CA VAL A 61 -35.92 15.08 -20.53
C VAL A 61 -36.14 15.37 -22.02
N ARG A 62 -36.80 16.49 -22.33
CA ARG A 62 -36.93 16.98 -23.72
C ARG A 62 -35.67 17.71 -24.17
N SER A 63 -35.18 17.34 -25.35
CA SER A 63 -34.12 18.07 -26.08
C SER A 63 -34.74 19.03 -27.12
N PRO A 64 -34.22 20.27 -27.27
CA PRO A 64 -34.57 21.16 -28.37
C PRO A 64 -33.49 21.17 -29.48
N ARG A 65 -33.91 21.09 -30.76
CA ARG A 65 -33.03 21.24 -31.94
C ARG A 65 -33.51 22.36 -32.89
N THR A 66 -32.61 23.31 -33.12
CA THR A 66 -32.33 24.01 -34.41
C THR A 66 -33.40 24.78 -35.20
N SER A 67 -33.15 26.07 -35.40
CA SER A 67 -33.34 26.87 -36.64
C SER A 67 -32.15 27.86 -36.72
N LYS A 68 -31.36 28.01 -37.81
CA LYS A 68 -31.63 28.52 -39.17
C LYS A 68 -32.20 29.96 -39.20
N ALA A 69 -31.66 30.94 -39.97
CA ALA A 69 -30.38 31.05 -40.71
C ALA A 69 -30.15 32.50 -41.24
N SER A 70 -28.88 32.93 -41.41
CA SER A 70 -28.38 34.02 -42.33
C SER A 70 -28.88 35.48 -42.12
N SER A 71 -28.22 36.57 -42.56
CA SER A 71 -27.10 36.77 -43.52
C SER A 71 -26.26 38.07 -43.30
N SER A 72 -24.94 38.02 -43.60
CA SER A 72 -24.04 39.09 -44.17
C SER A 72 -23.81 40.42 -43.41
N ALA A 73 -22.62 41.08 -43.38
CA ALA A 73 -21.71 41.38 -44.50
C ALA A 73 -20.34 42.01 -44.09
N ARG A 74 -19.27 41.77 -44.89
CA ARG A 74 -17.99 42.54 -45.03
C ARG A 74 -17.06 42.61 -43.77
N SER A 75 -15.75 42.87 -43.84
CA SER A 75 -14.76 42.97 -44.95
C SER A 75 -13.38 42.47 -44.48
N ALA A 76 -12.32 42.54 -45.31
CA ALA A 76 -11.05 41.82 -45.09
C ALA A 76 -9.76 42.68 -45.07
N VAL A 77 -8.72 42.18 -44.34
CA VAL A 77 -7.26 42.33 -44.64
C VAL A 77 -6.65 43.76 -44.46
N PRO A 78 -5.32 43.99 -44.27
CA PRO A 78 -4.13 43.10 -44.25
C PRO A 78 -3.24 43.13 -42.98
N VAL A 79 -2.20 42.29 -43.00
CA VAL A 79 -0.96 42.34 -42.17
C VAL A 79 0.02 43.40 -42.73
N HIS A 80 0.93 43.94 -41.91
CA HIS A 80 2.10 44.70 -42.39
C HIS A 80 3.43 44.17 -41.84
N HIS A 81 4.46 44.19 -42.69
CA HIS A 81 5.86 43.88 -42.37
C HIS A 81 6.79 44.79 -43.22
N HIS A 82 8.11 44.61 -43.07
CA HIS A 82 9.26 45.40 -43.57
C HIS A 82 9.73 46.55 -42.66
N SER A 83 10.99 46.72 -42.22
CA SER A 83 12.36 46.20 -42.54
C SER A 83 13.24 47.11 -43.44
N ARG A 84 14.46 47.46 -42.98
CA ARG A 84 15.68 47.62 -43.80
C ARG A 84 16.98 47.72 -42.96
N LEU A 85 18.08 47.36 -43.62
CA LEU A 85 19.52 47.35 -43.24
C LEU A 85 20.22 48.65 -43.77
N PRO A 86 21.56 48.90 -43.68
CA PRO A 86 22.73 48.00 -43.50
C PRO A 86 23.81 48.56 -42.50
N ASP A 87 25.15 48.33 -42.52
CA ASP A 87 26.10 47.73 -43.48
C ASP A 87 27.49 47.32 -42.90
N TYR A 88 28.28 46.56 -43.71
CA TYR A 88 29.75 46.32 -43.75
C TYR A 88 30.63 45.82 -42.55
N GLY A 89 31.61 44.95 -42.90
CA GLY A 89 32.85 44.59 -42.15
C GLY A 89 32.79 43.26 -41.38
N ASP A 90 33.30 42.08 -41.80
CA ASP A 90 34.39 41.63 -42.71
C ASP A 90 35.74 41.36 -42.02
N ASP A 91 36.15 40.07 -41.93
CA ASP A 91 37.53 39.54 -42.11
C ASP A 91 37.68 38.02 -41.78
N THR A 92 38.16 37.26 -42.77
CA THR A 92 38.96 35.99 -42.74
C THR A 92 38.45 34.65 -42.17
N ASP A 93 38.23 33.70 -43.10
CA ASP A 93 38.84 32.35 -43.28
C ASP A 93 38.69 31.26 -42.16
N ASP A 94 38.27 30.01 -42.40
CA ASP A 94 38.57 28.97 -43.43
C ASP A 94 39.92 28.23 -43.15
N ASP A 95 40.12 26.91 -43.36
CA ASP A 95 39.37 25.90 -44.14
C ASP A 95 39.70 24.43 -43.70
N ASP A 96 38.75 23.49 -43.87
CA ASP A 96 38.84 22.12 -44.50
C ASP A 96 40.00 21.09 -44.23
N HIS A 97 39.92 19.77 -44.56
CA HIS A 97 38.86 18.85 -45.06
C HIS A 97 39.20 17.34 -44.74
N ASP A 98 38.16 16.51 -44.71
CA ASP A 98 37.99 15.14 -45.29
C ASP A 98 38.67 13.78 -44.88
N GLU A 99 37.75 12.79 -44.90
CA GLU A 99 37.78 11.40 -45.44
C GLU A 99 38.72 10.27 -44.96
N ALA A 100 38.10 9.36 -44.19
CA ALA A 100 37.72 7.99 -44.61
C ALA A 100 38.71 6.79 -44.68
N ALA A 101 38.30 5.75 -43.95
CA ALA A 101 38.18 4.33 -44.37
C ALA A 101 39.27 3.27 -44.10
N ASN A 102 38.74 2.10 -43.70
CA ASN A 102 39.21 0.72 -43.86
C ASN A 102 40.14 0.02 -42.83
N ARG A 103 39.99 -1.31 -42.88
CA ARG A 103 40.36 -2.43 -41.99
C ARG A 103 41.17 -3.47 -42.83
N PRO A 104 41.67 -4.61 -42.29
CA PRO A 104 42.28 -4.91 -40.97
C PRO A 104 43.49 -5.91 -41.04
N LEU A 105 43.89 -6.44 -39.87
CA LEU A 105 44.46 -7.80 -39.60
C LEU A 105 45.98 -8.13 -39.66
N LEU A 106 46.38 -8.94 -38.65
CA LEU A 106 47.37 -10.05 -38.61
C LEU A 106 48.91 -9.85 -38.43
N GLN A 107 49.32 -10.05 -37.16
CA GLN A 107 50.20 -11.15 -36.68
C GLN A 107 51.75 -11.10 -36.81
N ARG A 108 52.44 -11.53 -35.72
CA ARG A 108 53.88 -11.85 -35.54
C ARG A 108 54.84 -10.65 -35.51
N GLY A 109 55.96 -10.65 -34.75
CA GLY A 109 56.49 -11.63 -33.79
C GLY A 109 57.72 -11.08 -33.01
N SER A 110 58.13 -11.77 -31.95
CA SER A 110 59.31 -11.46 -31.07
C SER A 110 60.66 -11.89 -31.73
N PRO A 111 61.87 -11.76 -31.11
CA PRO A 111 62.25 -11.24 -29.76
C PRO A 111 63.50 -10.31 -29.75
N PHE A 112 64.08 -9.96 -28.56
CA PHE A 112 65.49 -10.29 -28.18
C PHE A 112 65.94 -9.80 -26.77
N ASN A 113 66.71 -10.66 -26.07
CA ASN A 113 67.72 -10.51 -24.99
C ASN A 113 67.84 -9.31 -23.99
N ALA A 114 67.89 -9.71 -22.71
CA ALA A 114 68.95 -9.45 -21.69
C ALA A 114 69.14 -8.02 -21.10
N SER A 115 69.81 -7.80 -19.95
CA SER A 115 70.67 -8.67 -19.11
C SER A 115 70.51 -8.40 -17.58
N SER A 116 71.41 -8.89 -16.71
CA SER A 116 71.20 -8.94 -15.24
C SER A 116 72.44 -8.63 -14.39
N ALA A 117 72.24 -8.19 -13.12
CA ALA A 117 73.27 -8.22 -12.06
C ALA A 117 72.67 -8.12 -10.63
N ARG A 118 73.37 -8.44 -9.52
CA ARG A 118 74.25 -9.61 -9.17
C ARG A 118 74.68 -9.57 -7.68
N SER A 119 74.32 -10.57 -6.85
CA SER A 119 75.04 -10.92 -5.59
C SER A 119 74.60 -12.33 -5.13
N LYS A 120 75.42 -13.38 -4.97
CA LYS A 120 76.72 -13.67 -4.31
C LYS A 120 76.66 -14.02 -2.81
N ARG A 121 76.72 -15.34 -2.51
CA ARG A 121 77.56 -15.99 -1.46
C ARG A 121 77.71 -17.51 -1.76
N ARG A 122 78.62 -18.19 -1.06
CA ARG A 122 79.16 -19.57 -1.29
C ARG A 122 79.93 -20.03 -0.02
N PRO A 123 80.40 -21.30 0.09
CA PRO A 123 80.05 -22.52 -0.62
C PRO A 123 79.34 -23.51 0.35
N PRO A 124 79.88 -24.60 0.97
CA PRO A 124 81.16 -25.31 0.88
C PRO A 124 81.05 -26.63 0.05
N PRO A 125 81.24 -27.92 0.48
CA PRO A 125 81.76 -28.95 -0.44
C PRO A 125 80.93 -30.25 -0.62
N SER A 126 81.10 -30.88 -1.79
CA SER A 126 80.76 -32.29 -2.06
C SER A 126 82.03 -33.17 -2.02
N PRO A 127 81.89 -34.49 -1.84
CA PRO A 127 82.87 -35.41 -2.43
C PRO A 127 82.27 -36.62 -3.18
N LEU A 128 83.02 -37.04 -4.21
CA LEU A 128 83.15 -38.40 -4.76
C LEU A 128 81.92 -39.11 -5.39
N SER A 129 82.00 -39.25 -6.71
CA SER A 129 81.36 -40.28 -7.52
C SER A 129 82.12 -41.62 -7.47
N ILE A 130 81.43 -42.74 -7.60
CA ILE A 130 81.83 -43.91 -8.40
C ILE A 130 80.58 -44.74 -8.75
N SER A 131 80.64 -45.52 -9.83
CA SER A 131 79.49 -46.13 -10.51
C SER A 131 79.07 -47.50 -9.98
N THR A 132 77.75 -47.72 -9.86
CA THR A 132 77.08 -48.97 -10.30
C THR A 132 75.76 -48.59 -10.97
N GLY A 133 75.31 -49.35 -11.97
CA GLY A 133 74.07 -49.05 -12.69
C GLY A 133 73.21 -50.29 -12.89
N SER A 134 71.98 -50.26 -12.36
CA SER A 134 70.90 -51.25 -12.65
C SER A 134 69.57 -50.91 -11.95
N SER A 135 68.89 -49.81 -12.34
CA SER A 135 67.50 -49.55 -11.85
C SER A 135 66.62 -48.64 -12.73
N GLN A 136 67.12 -48.13 -13.86
CA GLN A 136 66.48 -47.03 -14.59
C GLN A 136 65.26 -47.42 -15.47
N GLN A 137 64.52 -48.47 -15.11
CA GLN A 137 63.37 -48.96 -15.87
C GLN A 137 62.08 -49.08 -15.03
N GLU A 138 62.15 -49.30 -13.72
CA GLU A 138 60.96 -49.45 -12.86
C GLU A 138 60.27 -48.13 -12.50
N SER A 139 61.04 -47.04 -12.31
CA SER A 139 60.52 -45.74 -11.87
C SER A 139 59.51 -45.10 -12.83
N THR A 140 59.56 -45.46 -14.12
CA THR A 140 58.64 -44.92 -15.14
C THR A 140 57.26 -45.57 -15.14
N CYS A 141 57.08 -46.71 -14.45
CA CYS A 141 55.80 -47.39 -14.33
C CYS A 141 54.98 -46.82 -13.17
N LEU A 142 55.57 -46.78 -11.97
CA LEU A 142 54.91 -46.27 -10.75
C LEU A 142 54.42 -44.83 -10.90
N ASP A 143 55.21 -43.94 -11.50
CA ASP A 143 54.82 -42.53 -11.67
C ASP A 143 53.68 -42.34 -12.68
N LYS A 144 53.57 -43.22 -13.70
CA LYS A 144 52.41 -43.27 -14.60
C LYS A 144 51.16 -43.81 -13.89
N VAL A 145 51.30 -44.88 -13.11
CA VAL A 145 50.19 -45.45 -12.31
C VAL A 145 49.69 -44.45 -11.27
N TRP A 146 50.59 -43.68 -10.64
CA TRP A 146 50.21 -42.63 -9.68
C TRP A 146 49.46 -41.49 -10.37
N ARG A 147 49.94 -40.97 -11.51
CA ARG A 147 49.25 -39.93 -12.28
C ARG A 147 47.87 -40.40 -12.79
N LEU A 148 47.76 -41.65 -13.26
CA LEU A 148 46.49 -42.25 -13.65
C LEU A 148 45.52 -42.35 -12.47
N THR A 149 45.93 -42.97 -11.36
CA THR A 149 45.06 -43.15 -10.18
C THR A 149 44.68 -41.82 -9.52
N HIS A 150 45.56 -40.81 -9.56
CA HIS A 150 45.23 -39.46 -9.11
C HIS A 150 44.19 -38.79 -10.03
N LYS A 151 44.35 -38.89 -11.37
CA LYS A 151 43.37 -38.36 -12.34
C LYS A 151 41.99 -39.03 -12.17
N TRP A 152 41.95 -40.36 -12.06
CA TRP A 152 40.71 -41.11 -11.79
C TRP A 152 40.06 -40.68 -10.47
N ARG A 153 40.82 -40.40 -9.41
CA ARG A 153 40.28 -39.90 -8.13
C ARG A 153 39.68 -38.50 -8.26
N VAL A 154 40.35 -37.59 -8.97
CA VAL A 154 39.83 -36.23 -9.21
C VAL A 154 38.57 -36.27 -10.07
N GLU A 155 38.55 -37.07 -11.13
CA GLU A 155 37.36 -37.27 -11.98
C GLU A 155 36.20 -37.89 -11.19
N LEU A 156 36.47 -38.90 -10.33
CA LEU A 156 35.45 -39.49 -9.47
C LEU A 156 34.85 -38.47 -8.48
N ILE A 157 35.68 -37.62 -7.87
CA ILE A 157 35.22 -36.55 -6.97
C ILE A 157 34.36 -35.52 -7.73
N ILE A 158 34.76 -35.13 -8.93
CA ILE A 158 33.97 -34.24 -9.79
C ILE A 158 32.62 -34.88 -10.10
N TRP A 159 32.58 -36.16 -10.52
CA TRP A 159 31.33 -36.87 -10.77
C TRP A 159 30.44 -37.01 -9.52
N MET A 160 31.02 -37.26 -8.34
CA MET A 160 30.27 -37.29 -7.08
C MET A 160 29.66 -35.93 -6.72
N LEU A 161 30.39 -34.83 -6.91
CA LEU A 161 29.88 -33.48 -6.70
C LEU A 161 28.80 -33.10 -7.72
N LEU A 162 28.95 -33.53 -8.98
CA LEU A 162 27.99 -33.28 -10.05
C LEU A 162 26.68 -34.07 -9.82
N LEU A 163 26.79 -35.34 -9.40
CA LEU A 163 25.65 -36.16 -8.97
C LEU A 163 24.98 -35.60 -7.72
N MET A 164 25.74 -35.07 -6.75
CA MET A 164 25.17 -34.41 -5.57
C MET A 164 24.44 -33.11 -5.94
N ALA A 165 24.99 -32.30 -6.85
CA ALA A 165 24.32 -31.10 -7.36
C ALA A 165 23.03 -31.45 -8.12
N ILE A 166 23.05 -32.48 -8.96
CA ILE A 166 21.86 -33.01 -9.64
C ILE A 166 20.84 -33.51 -8.61
N ALA A 167 21.25 -34.26 -7.57
CA ALA A 167 20.35 -34.74 -6.53
C ALA A 167 19.71 -33.59 -5.73
N ILE A 168 20.45 -32.52 -5.44
CA ILE A 168 19.92 -31.30 -4.80
C ILE A 168 18.93 -30.58 -5.70
N VAL A 169 19.21 -30.45 -7.01
CA VAL A 169 18.29 -29.85 -7.98
C VAL A 169 17.03 -30.69 -8.16
N VAL A 170 17.15 -32.02 -8.26
CA VAL A 170 16.01 -32.94 -8.35
C VAL A 170 15.19 -32.90 -7.06
N ALA A 171 15.81 -32.90 -5.88
CA ALA A 171 15.10 -32.76 -4.60
C ALA A 171 14.36 -31.42 -4.53
N ALA A 172 14.99 -30.30 -4.94
CA ALA A 172 14.34 -28.99 -4.99
C ALA A 172 13.17 -28.95 -5.98
N VAL A 173 13.28 -29.61 -7.14
CA VAL A 173 12.20 -29.74 -8.13
C VAL A 173 11.07 -30.61 -7.60
N VAL A 174 11.36 -31.75 -6.96
CA VAL A 174 10.34 -32.64 -6.36
C VAL A 174 9.62 -31.95 -5.20
N VAL A 175 10.33 -31.26 -4.31
CA VAL A 175 9.72 -30.45 -3.24
C VAL A 175 8.86 -29.32 -3.80
N LYS A 176 9.27 -28.68 -4.90
CA LYS A 176 8.48 -27.66 -5.61
C LYS A 176 7.28 -28.24 -6.36
N SER A 177 7.34 -29.51 -6.75
CA SER A 177 6.26 -30.26 -7.43
C SER A 177 5.23 -30.85 -6.46
N ASN A 178 5.63 -31.19 -5.23
CA ASN A 178 4.77 -31.73 -4.18
C ASN A 178 4.12 -30.66 -3.29
N LYS A 179 3.91 -29.43 -3.80
CA LYS A 179 3.07 -28.46 -3.11
C LYS A 179 1.61 -28.91 -3.25
N GLU A 180 1.00 -29.38 -2.16
CA GLU A 180 -0.42 -29.75 -2.15
C GLU A 180 -1.28 -28.59 -2.65
N ILE A 181 -2.24 -28.90 -3.53
CA ILE A 181 -3.14 -27.90 -4.12
C ILE A 181 -4.11 -27.44 -3.03
N THR A 182 -3.89 -26.24 -2.50
CA THR A 182 -4.69 -25.70 -1.39
C THR A 182 -6.14 -25.44 -1.80
N ALA A 183 -7.02 -25.27 -0.82
CA ALA A 183 -8.40 -24.86 -1.09
C ALA A 183 -8.46 -23.54 -1.89
N GLN A 184 -7.54 -22.61 -1.60
CA GLN A 184 -7.40 -21.33 -2.29
C GLN A 184 -6.87 -21.50 -3.72
N ASP A 185 -5.91 -22.41 -3.95
CA ASP A 185 -5.44 -22.75 -5.31
C ASP A 185 -6.57 -23.35 -6.17
N ARG A 186 -7.53 -24.09 -5.57
CA ARG A 186 -8.73 -24.58 -6.26
C ARG A 186 -9.72 -23.45 -6.55
N ALA A 187 -10.01 -22.60 -5.56
CA ALA A 187 -10.90 -21.44 -5.71
C ALA A 187 -10.41 -20.47 -6.80
N CYS A 188 -9.10 -20.23 -6.89
CA CYS A 188 -8.51 -19.35 -7.89
C CYS A 188 -8.64 -19.82 -9.35
N ARG A 189 -9.01 -21.09 -9.60
CA ARG A 189 -9.34 -21.59 -10.96
C ARG A 189 -10.67 -21.07 -11.51
N VAL A 190 -11.45 -20.39 -10.66
CA VAL A 190 -12.73 -19.74 -11.00
C VAL A 190 -12.68 -18.25 -10.67
N TYR A 191 -12.11 -17.87 -9.52
CA TYR A 191 -12.11 -16.48 -9.03
C TYR A 191 -10.87 -15.64 -9.36
N CYS A 192 -9.78 -16.24 -9.80
CA CYS A 192 -8.52 -15.52 -10.07
C CYS A 192 -8.07 -15.63 -11.52
N THR A 193 -8.44 -16.73 -12.18
CA THR A 193 -8.13 -17.08 -13.57
C THR A 193 -9.24 -17.98 -14.10
N GLY A 194 -9.20 -18.30 -15.40
CA GLY A 194 -10.01 -19.36 -16.00
C GLY A 194 -11.18 -18.86 -16.87
N PRO A 195 -11.85 -19.78 -17.57
CA PRO A 195 -12.77 -19.44 -18.65
C PRO A 195 -14.08 -18.79 -18.14
N ILE A 196 -14.52 -19.11 -16.92
CA ILE A 196 -15.73 -18.52 -16.33
C ILE A 196 -15.53 -17.02 -16.08
N LEU A 197 -14.41 -16.62 -15.47
CA LEU A 197 -14.07 -15.21 -15.22
C LEU A 197 -13.96 -14.41 -16.53
N ALA A 198 -13.28 -14.98 -17.53
CA ALA A 198 -13.16 -14.36 -18.85
C ALA A 198 -14.52 -14.23 -19.56
N ALA A 199 -15.40 -15.23 -19.45
CA ALA A 199 -16.76 -15.18 -19.99
C ALA A 199 -17.64 -14.13 -19.29
N VAL A 200 -17.56 -14.03 -17.95
CA VAL A 200 -18.25 -12.99 -17.17
C VAL A 200 -17.81 -11.61 -17.60
N ALA A 201 -16.51 -11.35 -17.73
CA ALA A 201 -16.01 -10.08 -18.23
C ALA A 201 -16.53 -9.76 -19.64
N ARG A 202 -16.44 -10.73 -20.57
CA ARG A 202 -16.88 -10.61 -21.96
C ARG A 202 -18.38 -10.33 -22.11
N PHE A 203 -19.24 -11.06 -21.40
CA PHE A 203 -20.70 -10.96 -21.55
C PHE A 203 -21.35 -9.94 -20.59
N SER A 204 -20.61 -9.48 -19.58
CA SER A 204 -21.04 -8.48 -18.60
C SER A 204 -22.47 -8.71 -18.08
N PRO A 205 -22.75 -9.85 -17.41
CA PRO A 205 -24.05 -10.08 -16.75
C PRO A 205 -24.28 -9.04 -15.63
N TYR A 206 -23.22 -8.59 -14.96
CA TYR A 206 -23.25 -7.63 -13.85
C TYR A 206 -22.62 -6.27 -14.22
N ALA A 207 -23.15 -5.21 -13.61
CA ALA A 207 -22.63 -3.85 -13.79
C ALA A 207 -21.26 -3.65 -13.14
N ASP A 208 -21.03 -4.24 -11.96
CA ASP A 208 -19.76 -4.21 -11.22
C ASP A 208 -19.05 -5.57 -11.34
N SER A 209 -17.82 -5.58 -11.86
CA SER A 209 -17.00 -6.79 -12.04
C SER A 209 -16.76 -7.56 -10.73
N LYS A 210 -16.69 -6.87 -9.58
CA LYS A 210 -16.53 -7.51 -8.25
C LYS A 210 -17.72 -8.41 -7.90
N THR A 211 -18.90 -8.18 -8.49
CA THR A 211 -20.12 -8.95 -8.20
C THR A 211 -19.89 -10.45 -8.35
N PHE A 212 -19.30 -10.89 -9.47
CA PHE A 212 -19.08 -12.33 -9.71
C PHE A 212 -18.03 -12.93 -8.79
N VAL A 213 -16.91 -12.25 -8.57
CA VAL A 213 -15.86 -12.78 -7.69
C VAL A 213 -16.27 -12.76 -6.21
N ASP A 214 -17.35 -12.08 -5.84
CA ASP A 214 -17.99 -12.15 -4.52
C ASP A 214 -19.07 -13.24 -4.38
N MET A 215 -19.42 -13.97 -5.45
CA MET A 215 -20.46 -15.02 -5.43
C MET A 215 -19.88 -16.38 -5.03
N PRO A 216 -20.31 -17.00 -3.92
CA PRO A 216 -19.91 -18.37 -3.57
C PRO A 216 -20.38 -19.40 -4.61
N MET A 217 -19.58 -20.43 -4.86
CA MET A 217 -20.03 -21.62 -5.60
C MET A 217 -20.91 -22.51 -4.72
N LYS A 218 -21.84 -23.25 -5.34
CA LYS A 218 -22.68 -24.27 -4.69
C LYS A 218 -22.07 -25.68 -4.70
N GLN A 219 -20.95 -25.86 -5.40
CA GLN A 219 -20.30 -27.15 -5.69
C GLN A 219 -18.77 -26.96 -5.77
N ASP A 220 -17.99 -28.03 -5.82
CA ASP A 220 -16.53 -27.93 -5.94
C ASP A 220 -16.13 -27.23 -7.27
N PRO A 221 -15.08 -26.37 -7.26
CA PRO A 221 -14.63 -25.67 -8.47
C PRO A 221 -14.39 -26.57 -9.69
N LEU A 222 -13.98 -27.83 -9.48
CA LEU A 222 -13.71 -28.75 -10.59
C LEU A 222 -15.00 -29.21 -11.29
N ASP A 223 -16.10 -29.41 -10.54
CA ASP A 223 -17.40 -29.75 -11.12
C ASP A 223 -18.06 -28.53 -11.77
N VAL A 224 -17.93 -27.34 -11.18
CA VAL A 224 -18.38 -26.07 -11.78
C VAL A 224 -17.67 -25.80 -13.12
N LEU A 225 -16.35 -25.99 -13.18
CA LEU A 225 -15.57 -25.86 -14.43
C LEU A 225 -15.92 -26.93 -15.48
N LYS A 226 -16.15 -28.18 -15.04
CA LYS A 226 -16.57 -29.30 -15.90
C LYS A 226 -17.96 -29.08 -16.50
N ALA A 227 -18.88 -28.49 -15.73
CA ALA A 227 -20.20 -28.08 -16.18
C ALA A 227 -20.11 -26.89 -17.16
N PHE A 228 -19.30 -25.87 -16.86
CA PHE A 228 -19.10 -24.72 -17.76
C PHE A 228 -18.61 -25.15 -19.14
N LYS A 229 -17.69 -26.11 -19.20
CA LYS A 229 -17.16 -26.67 -20.45
C LYS A 229 -18.23 -27.31 -21.36
N GLN A 230 -19.41 -27.65 -20.85
CA GLN A 230 -20.52 -28.14 -21.67
C GLN A 230 -21.27 -27.01 -22.42
N ILE A 231 -21.21 -25.78 -21.91
CA ILE A 231 -21.92 -24.61 -22.48
C ILE A 231 -20.98 -23.59 -23.15
N GLU A 232 -19.67 -23.72 -22.93
CA GLU A 232 -18.63 -22.90 -23.57
C GLU A 232 -18.70 -22.92 -25.11
N PRO A 233 -18.95 -24.06 -25.80
CA PRO A 233 -19.16 -24.08 -27.25
C PRO A 233 -20.46 -23.37 -27.63
N GLY A 234 -20.35 -22.18 -28.24
CA GLY A 234 -21.51 -21.38 -28.65
C GLY A 234 -22.17 -20.57 -27.52
N LEU A 235 -21.44 -20.35 -26.42
CA LEU A 235 -21.93 -19.62 -25.23
C LEU A 235 -22.64 -18.29 -25.58
N THR A 236 -23.81 -18.09 -24.99
CA THR A 236 -24.59 -16.85 -25.07
C THR A 236 -24.74 -16.21 -23.68
N ARG A 237 -25.13 -14.93 -23.63
CA ARG A 237 -25.34 -14.20 -22.36
C ARG A 237 -26.37 -14.90 -21.46
N ASN A 238 -27.54 -15.25 -22.02
CA ASN A 238 -28.61 -15.94 -21.29
C ASN A 238 -28.16 -17.33 -20.78
N ALA A 239 -27.32 -18.05 -21.54
CA ALA A 239 -26.78 -19.34 -21.11
C ALA A 239 -25.75 -19.20 -19.98
N LEU A 240 -24.91 -18.14 -20.02
CA LEU A 240 -24.02 -17.78 -18.91
C LEU A 240 -24.81 -17.38 -17.66
N GLU A 241 -25.83 -16.53 -17.80
CA GLU A 241 -26.70 -16.10 -16.68
C GLU A 241 -27.39 -17.31 -16.04
N SER A 242 -28.03 -18.18 -16.84
CA SER A 242 -28.63 -19.44 -16.36
C SER A 242 -27.62 -20.35 -15.64
N PHE A 243 -26.37 -20.39 -16.09
CA PHE A 243 -25.30 -21.16 -15.45
C PHE A 243 -24.85 -20.55 -14.12
N LEU A 244 -24.70 -19.22 -14.05
CA LEU A 244 -24.36 -18.52 -12.82
C LEU A 244 -25.46 -18.72 -11.77
N ASP A 245 -26.73 -18.54 -12.14
CA ASP A 245 -27.88 -18.79 -11.27
C ASP A 245 -27.95 -20.26 -10.81
N THR A 246 -27.51 -21.21 -11.65
CA THR A 246 -27.44 -22.63 -11.30
C THR A 246 -26.32 -22.93 -10.30
N TYR A 247 -25.09 -22.49 -10.56
CA TYR A 247 -23.90 -22.94 -9.84
C TYR A 247 -23.39 -22.00 -8.74
N PHE A 248 -23.89 -20.77 -8.64
CA PHE A 248 -23.40 -19.75 -7.70
C PHE A 248 -24.52 -19.18 -6.81
N LEU A 249 -24.15 -18.76 -5.60
CA LEU A 249 -25.02 -18.07 -4.63
C LEU A 249 -24.87 -16.54 -4.76
N PRO A 250 -25.83 -15.74 -4.26
CA PRO A 250 -25.73 -14.28 -4.30
C PRO A 250 -24.46 -13.73 -3.65
N ALA A 251 -23.91 -12.66 -4.23
CA ALA A 251 -22.67 -12.04 -3.80
C ALA A 251 -22.72 -11.58 -2.32
N GLY A 252 -21.81 -12.08 -1.49
CA GLY A 252 -21.78 -11.80 -0.05
C GLY A 252 -22.64 -12.70 0.84
N SER A 253 -23.23 -13.77 0.30
CA SER A 253 -23.91 -14.82 1.09
C SER A 253 -22.94 -15.71 1.90
N ASP A 254 -21.63 -15.48 1.78
CA ASP A 254 -20.56 -16.12 2.55
C ASP A 254 -20.30 -15.49 3.93
N GLN A 255 -21.07 -14.47 4.30
CA GLN A 255 -21.03 -13.82 5.61
C GLN A 255 -22.42 -13.50 6.15
N SER A 256 -22.49 -13.12 7.42
CA SER A 256 -23.70 -12.67 8.10
C SER A 256 -23.43 -11.42 8.94
N SER A 257 -24.48 -10.62 9.18
CA SER A 257 -24.41 -9.46 10.06
C SER A 257 -24.03 -9.85 11.49
N TRP A 258 -23.30 -8.98 12.17
CA TRP A 258 -22.86 -9.17 13.55
C TRP A 258 -22.87 -7.83 14.29
N THR A 259 -23.46 -7.82 15.49
CA THR A 259 -23.41 -6.68 16.40
C THR A 259 -22.23 -6.86 17.37
N PRO A 260 -21.32 -5.89 17.49
CA PRO A 260 -20.25 -5.93 18.48
C PRO A 260 -20.78 -6.03 19.92
N PRO A 261 -20.30 -6.98 20.75
CA PRO A 261 -20.81 -7.18 22.11
C PRO A 261 -20.35 -6.09 23.09
N ASP A 262 -19.31 -5.34 22.74
CA ASP A 262 -18.75 -4.21 23.50
C ASP A 262 -19.20 -2.85 22.95
N PHE A 263 -20.28 -2.80 22.14
CA PHE A 263 -20.90 -1.56 21.67
C PHE A 263 -21.69 -0.87 22.79
N PRO A 264 -21.26 0.31 23.30
CA PRO A 264 -22.05 1.05 24.27
C PRO A 264 -23.23 1.76 23.57
N ALA A 265 -24.30 2.05 24.31
CA ALA A 265 -25.45 2.79 23.76
C ALA A 265 -25.15 4.28 23.47
N LYS A 266 -24.02 4.82 23.94
CA LYS A 266 -23.61 6.21 23.75
C LYS A 266 -22.10 6.33 23.56
N VAL A 267 -21.69 7.25 22.70
CA VAL A 267 -20.27 7.63 22.53
C VAL A 267 -19.66 8.07 23.87
N PRO A 268 -18.59 7.43 24.39
CA PRO A 268 -18.07 7.71 25.72
C PRO A 268 -17.70 9.17 25.98
N PHE A 269 -17.18 9.87 24.96
CA PHE A 269 -16.76 11.27 25.07
C PHE A 269 -17.86 12.30 24.79
N ALA A 270 -19.09 11.91 24.46
CA ALA A 270 -20.17 12.82 24.07
C ALA A 270 -20.51 13.86 25.14
N HIS A 271 -20.32 13.53 26.43
CA HIS A 271 -20.55 14.43 27.55
C HIS A 271 -19.66 15.68 27.53
N ARG A 272 -18.51 15.64 26.82
CA ARG A 272 -17.59 16.78 26.68
C ARG A 272 -17.94 17.70 25.51
N ILE A 273 -18.80 17.26 24.58
CA ILE A 273 -19.16 18.02 23.38
C ILE A 273 -20.22 19.06 23.74
N ALA A 274 -19.85 20.34 23.84
CA ALA A 274 -20.81 21.41 24.15
C ALA A 274 -21.88 21.56 23.05
N ASN A 275 -21.45 21.73 21.80
CA ASN A 275 -22.29 21.82 20.59
C ASN A 275 -23.29 20.64 20.45
N THR A 276 -24.59 20.92 20.47
CA THR A 276 -25.63 19.88 20.38
C THR A 276 -25.65 19.20 19.01
N THR A 277 -25.60 19.97 17.92
CA THR A 277 -25.60 19.44 16.54
C THR A 277 -24.44 18.48 16.30
N LEU A 278 -23.23 18.82 16.77
CA LEU A 278 -22.08 17.92 16.69
C LEU A 278 -22.29 16.67 17.58
N ARG A 279 -22.78 16.84 18.81
CA ARG A 279 -23.01 15.73 19.75
C ARG A 279 -24.00 14.70 19.19
N GLU A 280 -25.09 15.17 18.59
CA GLU A 280 -26.13 14.35 17.96
C GLU A 280 -25.61 13.64 16.70
N TRP A 281 -24.93 14.35 15.81
CA TRP A 281 -24.32 13.74 14.62
C TRP A 281 -23.24 12.70 14.97
N ILE A 282 -22.40 12.97 15.97
CA ILE A 282 -21.34 12.04 16.42
C ILE A 282 -21.93 10.77 17.04
N GLN A 283 -23.07 10.87 17.74
CA GLN A 283 -23.84 9.70 18.18
C GLN A 283 -24.32 8.86 16.98
N HIS A 284 -24.88 9.48 15.94
CA HIS A 284 -25.28 8.77 14.72
C HIS A 284 -24.10 8.13 13.96
N VAL A 285 -22.93 8.77 13.90
CA VAL A 285 -21.73 8.19 13.26
C VAL A 285 -21.26 6.92 14.00
N HIS A 286 -21.44 6.87 15.32
CA HIS A 286 -21.14 5.71 16.15
C HIS A 286 -22.16 4.59 16.00
N GLU A 287 -23.45 4.92 15.87
CA GLU A 287 -24.55 3.98 15.59
C GLU A 287 -24.40 3.22 14.26
N ILE A 288 -23.47 3.62 13.39
CA ILE A 288 -23.15 2.90 12.15
C ILE A 288 -22.30 1.62 12.41
N TRP A 289 -21.56 1.50 13.53
CA TRP A 289 -20.67 0.35 13.72
C TRP A 289 -21.40 -1.02 13.69
N PRO A 290 -22.56 -1.23 14.36
CA PRO A 290 -23.35 -2.45 14.21
C PRO A 290 -23.81 -2.72 12.77
N LEU A 291 -24.05 -1.68 11.96
CA LEU A 291 -24.49 -1.82 10.56
C LEU A 291 -23.37 -2.33 9.64
N LEU A 292 -22.11 -2.05 9.99
CA LEU A 292 -20.91 -2.49 9.29
C LEU A 292 -20.30 -3.79 9.85
N GLY A 293 -20.81 -4.30 10.98
CA GLY A 293 -20.32 -5.53 11.61
C GLY A 293 -20.72 -6.81 10.86
N ARG A 294 -19.75 -7.68 10.60
CA ARG A 294 -19.88 -8.93 9.83
C ARG A 294 -19.12 -10.07 10.51
N LYS A 295 -19.51 -11.31 10.19
CA LYS A 295 -18.73 -12.52 10.47
C LYS A 295 -18.79 -13.45 9.26
N THR A 296 -17.75 -14.26 9.04
CA THR A 296 -17.78 -15.33 8.04
C THR A 296 -18.82 -16.39 8.39
N ASN A 297 -19.52 -16.92 7.39
CA ASN A 297 -20.45 -18.03 7.57
C ASN A 297 -19.69 -19.36 7.64
N ALA A 298 -20.23 -20.33 8.40
CA ALA A 298 -19.57 -21.63 8.63
C ALA A 298 -19.35 -22.46 7.34
N SER A 299 -20.03 -22.13 6.23
CA SER A 299 -19.75 -22.71 4.92
C SER A 299 -18.33 -22.41 4.42
N VAL A 300 -17.77 -21.24 4.78
CA VAL A 300 -16.41 -20.82 4.40
C VAL A 300 -15.38 -21.75 5.04
N SER A 301 -15.57 -22.08 6.32
CA SER A 301 -14.76 -23.08 7.05
C SER A 301 -14.98 -24.51 6.51
N ALA A 302 -16.22 -24.86 6.20
CA ALA A 302 -16.59 -26.23 5.80
C ALA A 302 -16.27 -26.57 4.34
N SER A 303 -16.12 -25.58 3.46
CA SER A 303 -15.82 -25.78 2.03
C SER A 303 -15.03 -24.59 1.43
N PRO A 304 -13.83 -24.26 1.94
CA PRO A 304 -13.10 -23.04 1.60
C PRO A 304 -12.71 -22.90 0.12
N SER A 305 -12.73 -23.97 -0.67
CA SER A 305 -12.51 -23.90 -2.12
C SER A 305 -13.73 -23.41 -2.91
N GLN A 306 -14.92 -23.42 -2.32
CA GLN A 306 -16.17 -22.92 -2.92
C GLN A 306 -16.36 -21.41 -2.70
N HIS A 307 -15.47 -20.77 -1.92
CA HIS A 307 -15.58 -19.38 -1.52
C HIS A 307 -14.38 -18.57 -2.03
N SER A 308 -14.62 -17.32 -2.40
CA SER A 308 -13.55 -16.35 -2.56
C SER A 308 -13.22 -15.63 -1.25
N LEU A 309 -14.18 -15.53 -0.31
CA LEU A 309 -13.95 -14.99 1.03
C LEU A 309 -12.99 -15.90 1.79
N LEU A 310 -11.96 -15.31 2.39
CA LEU A 310 -11.06 -16.03 3.29
C LEU A 310 -11.72 -16.12 4.66
N GLU A 311 -11.76 -17.34 5.22
CA GLU A 311 -12.13 -17.54 6.62
C GLU A 311 -11.29 -16.64 7.54
N LEU A 312 -11.94 -15.98 8.50
CA LEU A 312 -11.31 -15.20 9.57
C LEU A 312 -11.81 -15.74 10.92
N PRO A 313 -10.94 -15.88 11.94
CA PRO A 313 -11.35 -16.48 13.23
C PRO A 313 -12.36 -15.62 14.00
N ASN A 314 -12.31 -14.30 13.85
CA ASN A 314 -13.15 -13.36 14.57
C ASN A 314 -14.05 -12.53 13.63
N PRO A 315 -15.19 -12.03 14.12
CA PRO A 315 -15.97 -10.99 13.43
C PRO A 315 -15.14 -9.73 13.12
N TYR A 316 -15.65 -8.92 12.18
CA TYR A 316 -14.96 -7.73 11.68
C TYR A 316 -15.94 -6.63 11.26
N ILE A 317 -15.41 -5.41 11.09
CA ILE A 317 -16.10 -4.28 10.48
C ILE A 317 -15.70 -4.22 9.00
N VAL A 318 -16.65 -4.02 8.08
CA VAL A 318 -16.34 -3.75 6.66
C VAL A 318 -16.31 -2.24 6.37
N PRO A 319 -15.61 -1.77 5.31
CA PRO A 319 -15.63 -0.36 4.95
C PRO A 319 -17.03 0.14 4.56
N GLY A 320 -17.79 -0.61 3.74
CA GLY A 320 -19.16 -0.28 3.35
C GLY A 320 -19.49 -0.61 1.89
N GLY A 321 -20.79 -0.67 1.56
CA GLY A 321 -21.28 -0.87 0.20
C GLY A 321 -20.79 -2.16 -0.49
N ARG A 322 -20.03 -2.01 -1.59
CA ARG A 322 -19.42 -3.12 -2.36
C ARG A 322 -18.27 -3.82 -1.63
N PHE A 323 -17.71 -3.17 -0.62
CA PHE A 323 -16.61 -3.71 0.19
C PHE A 323 -17.23 -4.60 1.27
N ARG A 324 -17.15 -5.90 1.00
CA ARG A 324 -17.83 -6.99 1.72
C ARG A 324 -16.87 -7.79 2.59
N GLU A 325 -15.62 -7.36 2.70
CA GLU A 325 -14.52 -8.04 3.37
C GLU A 325 -13.71 -7.04 4.19
N MET A 326 -12.93 -7.56 5.12
CA MET A 326 -11.97 -6.78 5.88
C MET A 326 -10.80 -6.38 4.97
N TYR A 327 -10.65 -5.07 4.72
CA TYR A 327 -9.53 -4.46 3.98
C TYR A 327 -8.43 -4.02 4.94
N TYR A 328 -7.15 -4.08 4.51
CA TYR A 328 -6.02 -3.92 5.42
C TYR A 328 -5.94 -2.50 6.01
N TRP A 329 -5.60 -1.49 5.19
CA TRP A 329 -5.25 -0.17 5.73
C TRP A 329 -6.46 0.59 6.29
N ASP A 330 -7.65 0.37 5.72
CA ASP A 330 -8.94 0.86 6.21
C ASP A 330 -9.13 0.62 7.71
N MET A 331 -8.74 -0.57 8.18
CA MET A 331 -8.93 -0.95 9.58
C MET A 331 -8.08 -0.14 10.56
N PHE A 332 -7.05 0.59 10.12
CA PHE A 332 -6.32 1.48 11.02
C PHE A 332 -7.22 2.59 11.55
N TRP A 333 -7.96 3.27 10.67
CA TRP A 333 -8.89 4.32 11.07
C TRP A 333 -10.16 3.76 11.72
N VAL A 334 -10.64 2.59 11.29
CA VAL A 334 -11.74 1.88 11.98
C VAL A 334 -11.36 1.53 13.41
N VAL A 335 -10.20 0.89 13.66
CA VAL A 335 -9.73 0.54 15.01
C VAL A 335 -9.60 1.78 15.90
N ARG A 336 -9.09 2.90 15.37
CA ARG A 336 -9.09 4.18 16.11
C ARG A 336 -10.51 4.65 16.45
N GLY A 337 -11.44 4.59 15.50
CA GLY A 337 -12.86 4.89 15.73
C GLY A 337 -13.54 4.00 16.77
N LEU A 338 -13.24 2.70 16.75
CA LEU A 338 -13.72 1.70 17.71
C LEU A 338 -13.17 1.99 19.12
N ILE A 339 -11.87 2.27 19.25
CA ILE A 339 -11.25 2.67 20.53
C ILE A 339 -11.93 3.94 21.09
N ARG A 340 -12.15 4.97 20.25
CA ARG A 340 -12.89 6.18 20.66
C ARG A 340 -14.36 5.93 21.00
N SER A 341 -14.93 4.84 20.46
CA SER A 341 -16.27 4.34 20.76
C SER A 341 -16.33 3.42 21.98
N GLY A 342 -15.21 3.14 22.66
CA GLY A 342 -15.12 2.21 23.79
C GLY A 342 -14.99 0.73 23.41
N MET A 343 -15.01 0.41 22.11
CA MET A 343 -15.12 -0.94 21.55
C MET A 343 -13.75 -1.62 21.40
N VAL A 344 -13.03 -1.68 22.52
CA VAL A 344 -11.62 -2.11 22.56
C VAL A 344 -11.44 -3.62 22.39
N ALA A 345 -12.40 -4.44 22.83
CA ALA A 345 -12.34 -5.89 22.62
C ALA A 345 -12.54 -6.22 21.14
N THR A 346 -13.52 -5.59 20.49
CA THR A 346 -13.73 -5.69 19.04
C THR A 346 -12.50 -5.22 18.25
N ALA A 347 -11.80 -4.16 18.68
CA ALA A 347 -10.55 -3.72 18.05
C ALA A 347 -9.41 -4.77 18.17
N ILE A 348 -9.28 -5.43 19.33
CA ILE A 348 -8.31 -6.52 19.55
C ILE A 348 -8.62 -7.72 18.65
N ASP A 349 -9.87 -8.17 18.61
CA ASP A 349 -10.25 -9.37 17.88
C ASP A 349 -10.25 -9.16 16.35
N ILE A 350 -10.55 -7.94 15.87
CA ILE A 350 -10.24 -7.52 14.49
C ILE A 350 -8.73 -7.65 14.24
N THR A 351 -7.87 -7.15 15.12
CA THR A 351 -6.42 -7.20 14.91
C THR A 351 -5.90 -8.65 14.82
N ARG A 352 -6.49 -9.57 15.58
CA ARG A 352 -6.17 -11.02 15.52
C ARG A 352 -6.55 -11.69 14.19
N ASN A 353 -7.48 -11.14 13.41
CA ASN A 353 -7.73 -11.62 12.05
C ASN A 353 -6.48 -11.42 11.16
N TYR A 354 -5.73 -10.33 11.33
CA TYR A 354 -4.46 -10.14 10.61
C TYR A 354 -3.38 -11.14 11.05
N PHE A 355 -3.35 -11.53 12.32
CA PHE A 355 -2.43 -12.55 12.81
C PHE A 355 -2.68 -13.91 12.11
N SER A 356 -3.96 -14.30 11.96
CA SER A 356 -4.34 -15.51 11.20
C SER A 356 -3.96 -15.44 9.72
N LEU A 357 -4.18 -14.29 9.06
CA LEU A 357 -3.80 -14.06 7.67
C LEU A 357 -2.27 -14.14 7.48
N ILE A 358 -1.49 -13.52 8.38
CA ILE A 358 -0.02 -13.57 8.37
C ILE A 358 0.50 -15.00 8.61
N ASP A 359 -0.15 -15.80 9.47
CA ASP A 359 0.26 -17.20 9.68
C ASP A 359 0.01 -18.08 8.46
N ARG A 360 -1.10 -17.87 7.75
CA ARG A 360 -1.49 -18.66 6.56
C ARG A 360 -0.77 -18.24 5.28
N PHE A 361 -0.50 -16.94 5.11
CA PHE A 361 -0.04 -16.37 3.84
C PHE A 361 1.31 -15.64 3.93
N GLY A 362 1.82 -15.40 5.15
CA GLY A 362 3.10 -14.71 5.39
C GLY A 362 3.01 -13.17 5.42
N PHE A 363 1.86 -12.61 5.07
CA PHE A 363 1.60 -11.17 5.01
C PHE A 363 0.09 -10.89 5.14
N VAL A 364 -0.30 -9.62 5.25
CA VAL A 364 -1.70 -9.21 5.19
C VAL A 364 -2.11 -8.90 3.74
N PRO A 365 -3.06 -9.64 3.12
CA PRO A 365 -3.58 -9.29 1.80
C PRO A 365 -4.40 -8.00 1.81
N ASN A 366 -4.52 -7.36 0.64
CA ASN A 366 -5.28 -6.12 0.41
C ASN A 366 -6.66 -6.12 1.08
N GLY A 367 -7.39 -7.22 0.92
CA GLY A 367 -8.53 -7.57 1.76
C GLY A 367 -8.67 -9.10 1.87
N ALA A 368 -9.60 -9.56 2.69
CA ALA A 368 -9.80 -10.98 3.01
C ALA A 368 -10.45 -11.82 1.88
N ARG A 369 -9.97 -11.73 0.63
CA ARG A 369 -10.44 -12.55 -0.52
C ARG A 369 -9.28 -13.24 -1.25
N VAL A 370 -9.52 -14.41 -1.86
CA VAL A 370 -8.48 -15.21 -2.57
C VAL A 370 -7.77 -14.43 -3.68
N TYR A 371 -8.49 -13.61 -4.43
CA TYR A 371 -7.93 -12.78 -5.52
C TYR A 371 -7.10 -11.58 -5.02
N TYR A 372 -7.06 -11.34 -3.71
CA TYR A 372 -6.14 -10.40 -3.06
C TYR A 372 -4.85 -11.07 -2.55
N LEU A 373 -4.70 -12.40 -2.62
CA LEU A 373 -3.46 -13.09 -2.20
C LEU A 373 -2.22 -12.81 -3.09
N THR A 374 -2.37 -11.96 -4.11
CA THR A 374 -1.25 -11.45 -4.94
C THR A 374 -0.69 -10.10 -4.47
N ARG A 375 -1.35 -9.40 -3.54
CA ARG A 375 -1.00 -8.03 -3.14
C ARG A 375 -1.46 -7.65 -1.74
N SER A 376 -0.71 -6.78 -1.08
CA SER A 376 -1.03 -6.24 0.24
C SER A 376 -1.74 -4.87 0.13
N GLN A 377 -1.55 -4.02 1.13
CA GLN A 377 -1.95 -2.62 1.22
C GLN A 377 -0.96 -1.89 2.15
N PRO A 378 -0.99 -0.55 2.30
CA PRO A 378 -0.02 0.18 3.13
C PRO A 378 0.15 -0.43 4.55
N PRO A 379 1.38 -0.75 4.98
CA PRO A 379 1.60 -1.55 6.19
C PRO A 379 1.36 -0.75 7.48
N VAL A 380 0.21 -0.98 8.10
CA VAL A 380 -0.28 -0.25 9.28
C VAL A 380 -0.61 -1.15 10.48
N LEU A 381 -0.35 -2.46 10.42
CA LEU A 381 -0.58 -3.36 11.56
C LEU A 381 0.22 -2.93 12.81
N ASN A 382 1.41 -2.36 12.63
CA ASN A 382 2.21 -1.77 13.71
C ASN A 382 1.51 -0.53 14.34
N GLU A 383 0.75 0.25 13.57
CA GLU A 383 0.01 1.43 14.05
C GLU A 383 -1.31 1.02 14.73
N ILE A 384 -1.96 -0.05 14.24
CA ILE A 384 -3.13 -0.69 14.83
C ILE A 384 -2.77 -1.23 16.23
N VAL A 385 -1.73 -2.06 16.30
CA VAL A 385 -1.25 -2.67 17.56
C VAL A 385 -0.82 -1.60 18.56
N MET A 386 -0.07 -0.57 18.13
CA MET A 386 0.31 0.53 19.02
C MET A 386 -0.88 1.41 19.42
N SER A 387 -1.90 1.58 18.59
CA SER A 387 -3.12 2.32 18.99
C SER A 387 -3.90 1.59 20.09
N ILE A 388 -4.00 0.26 20.00
CA ILE A 388 -4.62 -0.57 21.05
C ILE A 388 -3.76 -0.55 22.32
N TYR A 389 -2.44 -0.72 22.21
CA TYR A 389 -1.53 -0.67 23.35
C TYR A 389 -1.61 0.68 24.07
N ASN A 390 -1.53 1.80 23.35
CA ASN A 390 -1.62 3.15 23.93
C ASN A 390 -2.99 3.42 24.60
N ALA A 391 -4.05 2.72 24.20
CA ALA A 391 -5.38 2.83 24.80
C ALA A 391 -5.60 1.90 26.02
N THR A 392 -4.71 0.95 26.28
CA THR A 392 -4.93 -0.14 27.27
C THR A 392 -3.77 -0.42 28.23
N GLY A 393 -2.54 -0.04 27.88
CA GLY A 393 -1.33 -0.49 28.55
C GLY A 393 -1.06 -2.00 28.43
N ASN A 394 -1.76 -2.72 27.55
CA ASN A 394 -1.73 -4.18 27.49
C ASN A 394 -0.46 -4.72 26.81
N SER A 395 0.62 -4.80 27.58
CA SER A 395 1.91 -5.39 27.15
C SER A 395 1.80 -6.85 26.69
N THR A 396 0.84 -7.61 27.22
CA THR A 396 0.63 -9.01 26.81
C THR A 396 0.16 -9.09 25.35
N PHE A 397 -0.81 -8.25 24.96
CA PHE A 397 -1.24 -8.13 23.56
C PHE A 397 -0.12 -7.57 22.65
N LEU A 398 0.70 -6.64 23.16
CA LEU A 398 1.84 -6.12 22.42
C LEU A 398 2.90 -7.20 22.12
N LEU A 399 3.10 -8.14 23.05
CA LEU A 399 3.96 -9.32 22.88
C LEU A 399 3.30 -10.42 22.04
N GLU A 400 1.98 -10.61 22.13
CA GLU A 400 1.18 -11.46 21.24
C GLU A 400 1.37 -11.06 19.76
N ALA A 401 1.36 -9.75 19.48
CA ALA A 401 1.54 -9.20 18.14
C ALA A 401 2.97 -9.33 17.57
N TYR A 402 4.00 -9.42 18.44
CA TYR A 402 5.41 -9.37 18.05
C TYR A 402 5.83 -10.38 16.95
N PRO A 403 5.51 -11.70 17.02
CA PRO A 403 5.85 -12.64 15.96
C PRO A 403 5.16 -12.32 14.62
N TYR A 404 3.93 -11.81 14.63
CA TYR A 404 3.17 -11.48 13.42
C TYR A 404 3.74 -10.25 12.71
N LEU A 405 3.97 -9.16 13.45
CA LEU A 405 4.68 -7.98 12.95
C LEU A 405 6.08 -8.36 12.41
N SER A 406 6.75 -9.32 13.06
CA SER A 406 8.06 -9.84 12.63
C SER A 406 8.02 -10.70 11.35
N LYS A 407 6.86 -11.26 10.99
CA LYS A 407 6.64 -11.95 9.70
C LYS A 407 6.33 -10.93 8.61
N GLU A 408 5.40 -10.01 8.85
CA GLU A 408 5.00 -8.99 7.87
C GLU A 408 6.16 -8.05 7.51
N TYR A 409 6.98 -7.63 8.48
CA TYR A 409 8.19 -6.84 8.19
C TYR A 409 9.13 -7.56 7.21
N LYS A 410 9.26 -8.90 7.29
CA LYS A 410 10.09 -9.67 6.34
C LYS A 410 9.51 -9.66 4.93
N TYR A 411 8.18 -9.66 4.78
CA TYR A 411 7.53 -9.57 3.47
C TYR A 411 7.81 -8.23 2.77
N TRP A 412 7.69 -7.11 3.51
CA TRP A 412 7.98 -5.77 2.97
C TRP A 412 9.47 -5.45 2.80
N ASN A 413 10.32 -6.01 3.66
CA ASN A 413 11.77 -5.86 3.61
C ASN A 413 12.46 -6.88 2.68
N SER A 414 11.69 -7.68 1.93
CA SER A 414 12.21 -8.71 1.04
C SER A 414 12.66 -8.15 -0.31
N THR A 415 13.84 -8.59 -0.75
CA THR A 415 14.36 -8.38 -2.12
C THR A 415 13.83 -9.41 -3.12
N THR A 416 13.41 -10.60 -2.67
CA THR A 416 12.94 -11.69 -3.54
C THR A 416 11.52 -11.47 -4.05
N THR A 417 10.69 -10.73 -3.31
CA THR A 417 9.37 -10.23 -3.74
C THR A 417 9.47 -8.85 -4.42
N HIS A 418 10.71 -8.38 -4.68
CA HIS A 418 11.01 -7.11 -5.34
C HIS A 418 10.47 -5.83 -4.66
N LYS A 419 9.96 -5.93 -3.42
CA LYS A 419 9.43 -4.81 -2.62
C LYS A 419 10.54 -3.94 -2.04
N ARG A 420 11.57 -4.53 -1.44
CA ARG A 420 12.80 -3.80 -1.09
C ARG A 420 13.61 -3.53 -2.36
N VAL A 421 13.98 -2.28 -2.55
CA VAL A 421 14.86 -1.81 -3.62
C VAL A 421 16.11 -1.18 -3.02
N ASN A 422 17.22 -1.30 -3.72
CA ASN A 422 18.50 -0.73 -3.35
C ASN A 422 18.81 0.41 -4.32
N ILE A 423 18.59 1.66 -3.92
CA ILE A 423 18.98 2.84 -4.73
C ILE A 423 20.43 3.20 -4.37
N GLY A 424 21.25 3.51 -5.37
CA GLY A 424 22.68 3.75 -5.18
C GLY A 424 23.00 5.14 -4.62
N LEU A 425 23.31 5.21 -3.31
CA LEU A 425 23.94 6.37 -2.68
C LEU A 425 25.46 6.13 -2.62
N GLY A 426 26.11 6.25 -3.78
CA GLY A 426 27.54 6.01 -3.94
C GLY A 426 27.95 4.60 -3.50
N LEU A 427 28.70 4.50 -2.40
CA LEU A 427 29.19 3.24 -1.83
C LEU A 427 28.16 2.49 -0.97
N THR A 428 26.95 3.03 -0.74
CA THR A 428 25.92 2.37 0.08
C THR A 428 24.57 2.30 -0.62
N ALA A 429 23.86 1.20 -0.41
CA ALA A 429 22.53 0.98 -0.95
C ALA A 429 21.44 1.47 0.02
N ALA A 430 20.65 2.46 -0.41
CA ALA A 430 19.48 2.94 0.30
C ALA A 430 18.39 1.83 0.39
N PRO A 431 17.98 1.37 1.59
CA PRO A 431 17.12 0.20 1.78
C PRO A 431 15.63 0.54 1.68
N LEU A 432 15.24 1.29 0.63
CA LEU A 432 13.89 1.79 0.44
C LEU A 432 12.91 0.69 -0.05
N THR A 433 11.62 0.94 0.09
CA THR A 433 10.55 -0.02 -0.25
C THR A 433 9.59 0.58 -1.27
N ARG A 434 9.11 -0.25 -2.22
CA ARG A 434 8.06 0.08 -3.21
C ARG A 434 6.89 -0.92 -3.14
N TYR A 435 5.76 -0.52 -3.70
CA TYR A 435 4.65 -1.44 -4.00
C TYR A 435 4.99 -2.31 -5.21
N TYR A 436 4.65 -3.59 -5.14
CA TYR A 436 4.95 -4.60 -6.16
C TYR A 436 4.04 -5.82 -5.97
N ALA A 437 2.94 -5.89 -6.69
CA ALA A 437 2.01 -7.01 -6.69
C ALA A 437 2.59 -8.23 -7.45
N ASP A 438 2.39 -9.43 -6.92
CA ASP A 438 2.80 -10.70 -7.53
C ASP A 438 1.71 -11.22 -8.47
N THR A 439 1.49 -10.49 -9.57
CA THR A 439 0.60 -10.87 -10.67
C THR A 439 1.09 -10.28 -11.99
N GLN A 440 0.73 -10.91 -13.10
CA GLN A 440 0.88 -10.41 -14.47
C GLN A 440 -0.44 -10.58 -15.26
N SER A 441 -1.57 -10.68 -14.56
CA SER A 441 -2.92 -10.90 -15.11
C SER A 441 -3.90 -9.86 -14.54
N PRO A 442 -5.02 -9.57 -15.25
CA PRO A 442 -6.02 -8.59 -14.80
C PRO A 442 -6.47 -8.83 -13.35
N ARG A 443 -6.73 -7.75 -12.60
CA ARG A 443 -7.32 -7.81 -11.26
C ARG A 443 -8.69 -8.48 -11.34
N PRO A 444 -8.95 -9.61 -10.68
CA PRO A 444 -10.21 -10.34 -10.88
C PRO A 444 -11.46 -9.55 -10.49
N GLU A 445 -11.36 -8.64 -9.52
CA GLU A 445 -12.45 -7.76 -9.11
C GLU A 445 -12.77 -6.62 -10.12
N SER A 446 -11.88 -6.40 -11.08
CA SER A 446 -11.97 -5.35 -12.12
C SER A 446 -11.46 -5.87 -13.48
N TYR A 447 -11.68 -7.16 -13.75
CA TYR A 447 -11.02 -7.90 -14.85
C TYR A 447 -11.33 -7.27 -16.21
N ARG A 448 -12.59 -6.87 -16.40
CA ARG A 448 -13.11 -6.23 -17.62
C ARG A 448 -12.51 -4.84 -17.82
N GLU A 449 -12.32 -4.08 -16.76
CA GLU A 449 -11.79 -2.72 -16.76
C GLU A 449 -10.29 -2.71 -17.10
N ASP A 450 -9.54 -3.65 -16.52
CA ASP A 450 -8.12 -3.87 -16.84
C ASP A 450 -7.94 -4.36 -18.28
N GLU A 451 -8.70 -5.38 -18.72
CA GLU A 451 -8.69 -5.86 -20.10
C GLU A 451 -9.03 -4.76 -21.11
N ASN A 452 -10.13 -4.04 -20.90
CA ASN A 452 -10.55 -2.97 -21.82
C ASN A 452 -9.48 -1.88 -21.91
N THR A 453 -8.82 -1.51 -20.81
CA THR A 453 -7.72 -0.54 -20.81
C THR A 453 -6.55 -1.02 -21.67
N ALA A 454 -6.10 -2.26 -21.46
CA ALA A 454 -5.00 -2.84 -22.22
C ALA A 454 -5.33 -3.05 -23.72
N ASN A 455 -6.58 -3.40 -24.03
CA ASN A 455 -7.06 -3.62 -25.39
C ASN A 455 -7.24 -2.29 -26.15
N VAL A 456 -7.72 -1.22 -25.51
CA VAL A 456 -7.82 0.14 -26.09
C VAL A 456 -6.43 0.75 -26.31
N ALA A 457 -5.48 0.49 -25.42
CA ALA A 457 -4.08 0.92 -25.59
C ALA A 457 -3.31 0.10 -26.64
N GLY A 458 -3.90 -0.97 -27.20
CA GLY A 458 -3.29 -1.81 -28.24
C GLY A 458 -2.10 -2.64 -27.77
N PHE A 459 -2.05 -2.98 -26.47
CA PHE A 459 -0.86 -3.58 -25.86
C PHE A 459 -0.58 -5.02 -26.33
N ASP A 460 0.70 -5.30 -26.65
CA ASP A 460 1.20 -6.67 -26.84
C ASP A 460 1.25 -7.45 -25.51
N GLU A 461 1.50 -8.77 -25.56
CA GLU A 461 1.49 -9.62 -24.35
C GLU A 461 2.53 -9.21 -23.29
N GLN A 462 3.70 -8.71 -23.68
CA GLN A 462 4.69 -8.22 -22.72
C GLN A 462 4.23 -6.89 -22.08
N GLN A 463 3.69 -5.98 -22.88
CA GLN A 463 3.10 -4.72 -22.42
C GLN A 463 1.92 -4.96 -21.49
N ARG A 464 1.01 -5.89 -21.84
CA ARG A 464 -0.13 -6.35 -21.03
C ARG A 464 0.33 -6.86 -19.67
N GLN A 465 1.29 -7.78 -19.63
CA GLN A 465 1.84 -8.30 -18.38
C GLN A 465 2.49 -7.23 -17.49
N ILE A 466 3.12 -6.22 -18.08
CA ILE A 466 3.69 -5.08 -17.35
C ILE A 466 2.58 -4.16 -16.83
N PHE A 467 1.57 -3.85 -17.65
CA PHE A 467 0.41 -3.04 -17.27
C PHE A 467 -0.38 -3.71 -16.13
N PHE A 468 -0.74 -4.99 -16.25
CA PHE A 468 -1.48 -5.73 -15.23
C PHE A 468 -0.74 -5.82 -13.89
N ARG A 469 0.60 -5.90 -13.90
CA ARG A 469 1.36 -5.80 -12.64
C ARG A 469 1.34 -4.39 -12.05
N ASN A 470 1.39 -3.34 -12.88
CA ASN A 470 1.35 -1.95 -12.41
C ASN A 470 -0.05 -1.52 -11.92
N ILE A 471 -1.13 -1.97 -12.55
CA ILE A 471 -2.53 -1.71 -12.12
C ILE A 471 -2.85 -2.45 -10.81
N ALA A 472 -2.44 -3.71 -10.66
CA ALA A 472 -2.53 -4.45 -9.40
C ALA A 472 -1.64 -3.86 -8.30
N SER A 473 -0.45 -3.36 -8.64
CA SER A 473 0.39 -2.62 -7.68
C SER A 473 -0.21 -1.25 -7.32
N GLY A 474 -0.99 -0.65 -8.23
CA GLY A 474 -1.80 0.54 -7.96
C GLY A 474 -2.78 0.31 -6.81
N ALA A 475 -3.51 -0.81 -6.86
CA ALA A 475 -4.38 -1.25 -5.76
C ALA A 475 -3.59 -1.63 -4.48
N GLU A 476 -2.36 -2.13 -4.60
CA GLU A 476 -1.48 -2.34 -3.43
C GLU A 476 -1.10 -1.02 -2.73
N THR A 477 -1.11 0.11 -3.44
CA THR A 477 -0.84 1.42 -2.82
C THR A 477 -1.99 1.95 -1.96
N GLY A 478 -3.20 1.40 -2.12
CA GLY A 478 -4.45 1.98 -1.62
C GLY A 478 -4.94 3.21 -2.42
N TRP A 479 -4.13 3.75 -3.34
CA TRP A 479 -4.44 4.91 -4.19
C TRP A 479 -4.79 4.49 -5.64
N ASP A 480 -5.70 3.53 -5.81
CA ASP A 480 -6.22 3.06 -7.12
C ASP A 480 -7.36 3.96 -7.64
N PHE A 481 -7.18 4.86 -8.62
CA PHE A 481 -5.93 5.29 -9.24
C PHE A 481 -5.70 6.79 -9.04
N SER A 482 -4.47 7.23 -9.31
CA SER A 482 -3.98 8.59 -9.12
C SER A 482 -2.96 8.94 -10.20
N SER A 483 -2.98 10.19 -10.69
CA SER A 483 -1.93 10.80 -11.52
C SER A 483 -0.52 10.61 -10.96
N ARG A 484 -0.40 10.45 -9.63
CA ARG A 484 0.84 10.11 -8.91
C ARG A 484 1.55 8.89 -9.52
N TRP A 485 0.82 7.88 -9.96
CA TRP A 485 1.36 6.63 -10.50
C TRP A 485 1.54 6.61 -12.03
N LEU A 486 1.02 7.62 -12.72
CA LEU A 486 0.94 7.65 -14.19
C LEU A 486 2.08 8.47 -14.80
N LYS A 487 2.53 8.10 -16.01
CA LYS A 487 3.46 8.93 -16.80
C LYS A 487 2.74 10.14 -17.36
N ASP A 488 1.62 9.92 -18.05
CA ASP A 488 0.65 10.96 -18.42
C ASP A 488 -0.42 11.03 -17.31
N ALA A 489 -0.75 12.22 -16.81
CA ALA A 489 -1.75 12.34 -15.73
C ALA A 489 -3.17 11.94 -16.17
N SER A 490 -3.45 11.95 -17.47
CA SER A 490 -4.78 11.71 -18.05
C SER A 490 -4.99 10.27 -18.55
N ASP A 491 -3.93 9.50 -18.76
CA ASP A 491 -4.01 8.13 -19.30
C ASP A 491 -3.53 7.05 -18.32
N LEU A 492 -4.50 6.25 -17.86
CA LEU A 492 -4.32 5.11 -16.97
C LEU A 492 -3.48 3.99 -17.60
N SER A 493 -3.44 3.87 -18.94
CA SER A 493 -2.57 2.90 -19.63
C SER A 493 -1.09 3.13 -19.30
N THR A 494 -0.72 4.38 -18.98
CA THR A 494 0.65 4.79 -18.65
C THR A 494 1.06 4.55 -17.19
N ILE A 495 0.28 3.76 -16.44
CA ILE A 495 0.55 3.44 -15.04
C ILE A 495 1.87 2.67 -14.86
N ARG A 496 2.71 3.16 -13.95
CA ARG A 496 4.08 2.70 -13.73
C ARG A 496 4.43 2.55 -12.24
N THR A 497 3.45 2.20 -11.42
CA THR A 497 3.54 2.06 -9.95
C THR A 497 4.77 1.30 -9.48
N THR A 498 5.14 0.18 -10.12
CA THR A 498 6.31 -0.63 -9.74
C THR A 498 7.66 0.03 -10.06
N ASN A 499 7.68 1.05 -10.92
CA ASN A 499 8.85 1.89 -11.12
C ASN A 499 8.95 3.03 -10.10
N ILE A 500 7.99 3.17 -9.17
CA ILE A 500 7.94 4.28 -8.23
C ILE A 500 8.26 3.79 -6.82
N VAL A 501 9.13 4.50 -6.11
CA VAL A 501 9.50 4.27 -4.71
C VAL A 501 8.82 5.36 -3.87
N PRO A 502 7.70 5.05 -3.17
CA PRO A 502 6.84 6.10 -2.62
C PRO A 502 7.31 6.66 -1.27
N VAL A 503 7.13 7.96 -1.05
CA VAL A 503 7.44 8.63 0.23
C VAL A 503 6.62 8.04 1.38
N ASP A 504 5.32 7.86 1.18
CA ASP A 504 4.37 7.35 2.19
C ASP A 504 4.65 5.89 2.57
N LEU A 505 4.94 4.99 1.62
CA LEU A 505 5.34 3.63 1.95
C LEU A 505 6.60 3.59 2.82
N ASN A 506 7.57 4.48 2.55
CA ASN A 506 8.77 4.56 3.37
C ASN A 506 8.53 5.25 4.72
N CYS A 507 7.52 6.13 4.84
CA CYS A 507 7.00 6.62 6.11
C CYS A 507 6.41 5.49 6.97
N PHE A 508 5.54 4.66 6.40
CA PHE A 508 4.97 3.49 7.08
C PHE A 508 6.07 2.52 7.51
N MET A 509 6.99 2.16 6.61
CA MET A 509 8.10 1.25 6.93
C MET A 509 9.06 1.79 8.00
N LEU A 510 9.33 3.10 8.03
CA LEU A 510 10.15 3.73 9.09
C LEU A 510 9.50 3.58 10.46
N ARG A 511 8.19 3.80 10.56
CA ARG A 511 7.43 3.62 11.80
C ARG A 511 7.28 2.16 12.17
N PHE A 512 7.14 1.26 11.19
CA PHE A 512 7.14 -0.19 11.41
C PHE A 512 8.47 -0.64 12.03
N GLU A 513 9.61 -0.19 11.51
CA GLU A 513 10.94 -0.50 12.03
C GLU A 513 11.12 0.02 13.47
N ARG A 514 10.70 1.26 13.75
CA ARG A 514 10.76 1.87 15.10
C ARG A 514 9.84 1.18 16.11
N HIS A 515 8.59 0.91 15.75
CA HIS A 515 7.66 0.18 16.62
C HIS A 515 8.16 -1.25 16.87
N LEU A 516 8.60 -1.97 15.84
CA LEU A 516 9.12 -3.33 16.00
C LEU A 516 10.42 -3.37 16.81
N ALA A 517 11.26 -2.34 16.77
CA ALA A 517 12.44 -2.21 17.64
C ALA A 517 12.06 -2.02 19.12
N SER A 518 11.04 -1.20 19.40
CA SER A 518 10.49 -1.01 20.74
C SER A 518 9.91 -2.31 21.31
N ILE A 519 9.07 -3.00 20.51
CA ILE A 519 8.47 -4.29 20.90
C ILE A 519 9.55 -5.38 21.07
N ALA A 520 10.58 -5.41 20.21
CA ALA A 520 11.73 -6.29 20.37
C ALA A 520 12.49 -6.04 21.69
N THR A 521 12.61 -4.78 22.10
CA THR A 521 13.25 -4.40 23.37
C THR A 521 12.42 -4.89 24.56
N LEU A 522 11.09 -4.72 24.52
CA LEU A 522 10.16 -5.25 25.54
C LEU A 522 10.18 -6.79 25.60
N ALA A 523 10.31 -7.45 24.46
CA ALA A 523 10.44 -8.91 24.34
C ALA A 523 11.84 -9.45 24.73
N GLY A 524 12.79 -8.59 25.13
CA GLY A 524 14.16 -8.95 25.49
C GLY A 524 15.12 -9.21 24.31
N ASP A 525 14.63 -9.15 23.06
CA ASP A 525 15.42 -9.36 21.85
C ASP A 525 16.20 -8.10 21.46
N ARG A 526 17.21 -7.78 22.28
CA ARG A 526 18.10 -6.62 22.11
C ARG A 526 18.86 -6.64 20.78
N GLY A 527 19.19 -7.83 20.26
CA GLY A 527 19.91 -7.99 19.00
C GLY A 527 19.06 -7.57 17.78
N LYS A 528 17.79 -7.99 17.75
CA LYS A 528 16.84 -7.57 16.72
C LYS A 528 16.42 -6.11 16.91
N ALA A 529 16.22 -5.64 18.15
CA ALA A 529 15.97 -4.23 18.43
C ALA A 529 17.06 -3.32 17.85
N SER A 530 18.33 -3.56 18.17
CA SER A 530 19.49 -2.81 17.62
C SER A 530 19.58 -2.88 16.09
N THR A 531 19.15 -3.99 15.49
CA THR A 531 19.15 -4.16 14.03
C THR A 531 18.01 -3.41 13.35
N LEU A 532 16.85 -3.33 13.99
CA LEU A 532 15.69 -2.58 13.51
C LEU A 532 15.89 -1.07 13.67
N SER A 533 16.43 -0.59 14.80
CA SER A 533 16.78 0.84 14.96
C SER A 533 17.76 1.30 13.88
N ARG A 534 18.86 0.56 13.67
CA ARG A 534 19.81 0.88 12.57
C ARG A 534 19.18 0.83 11.18
N SER A 535 18.14 0.03 10.97
CA SER A 535 17.38 -0.01 9.71
C SER A 535 16.50 1.23 9.54
N ALA A 536 15.77 1.63 10.60
CA ALA A 536 15.02 2.87 10.66
C ALA A 536 15.92 4.10 10.41
N ASP A 537 17.08 4.18 11.09
CA ASP A 537 18.01 5.29 10.95
C ASP A 537 18.63 5.36 9.54
N ALA A 538 18.82 4.21 8.89
CA ALA A 538 19.26 4.14 7.49
C ALA A 538 18.14 4.56 6.51
N ARG A 539 16.89 4.19 6.79
CA ARG A 539 15.73 4.61 5.99
C ARG A 539 15.46 6.11 6.11
N ALA A 540 15.48 6.66 7.33
CA ALA A 540 15.27 8.09 7.56
C ALA A 540 16.32 8.94 6.83
N ARG A 541 17.61 8.58 6.91
CA ARG A 541 18.67 9.23 6.11
C ARG A 541 18.44 9.07 4.62
N ALA A 542 18.19 7.87 4.12
CA ALA A 542 17.91 7.66 2.70
C ALA A 542 16.70 8.46 2.18
N MET A 543 15.68 8.72 3.01
CA MET A 543 14.56 9.59 2.65
C MET A 543 14.96 11.08 2.61
N LEU A 544 15.81 11.56 3.52
CA LEU A 544 16.38 12.91 3.44
C LEU A 544 17.28 13.05 2.20
N ASP A 545 18.21 12.12 2.01
CA ASP A 545 19.24 12.17 0.97
C ASP A 545 18.69 12.03 -0.47
N LEU A 546 17.61 11.25 -0.65
CA LEU A 546 17.03 10.98 -1.98
C LEU A 546 15.70 11.68 -2.23
N MET A 547 14.77 11.67 -1.27
CA MET A 547 13.38 12.08 -1.52
C MET A 547 13.12 13.55 -1.22
N TYR A 548 13.86 14.18 -0.30
CA TYR A 548 13.67 15.59 0.02
C TYR A 548 14.29 16.51 -1.05
N ASN A 549 13.69 17.69 -1.25
CA ASN A 549 14.14 18.68 -2.23
C ASN A 549 14.06 20.09 -1.62
N GLU A 550 15.22 20.73 -1.44
CA GLU A 550 15.30 22.07 -0.83
C GLU A 550 14.61 23.14 -1.68
N THR A 551 14.67 23.04 -3.01
CA THR A 551 14.07 24.02 -3.94
C THR A 551 12.54 23.99 -3.90
N THR A 552 11.93 22.84 -3.62
CA THR A 552 10.46 22.70 -3.46
C THR A 552 10.00 22.69 -2.00
N GLY A 553 10.93 22.63 -1.04
CA GLY A 553 10.67 22.57 0.40
C GLY A 553 9.89 21.33 0.86
N ARG A 554 9.94 20.21 0.11
CA ARG A 554 9.13 19.00 0.39
C ARG A 554 9.76 17.71 -0.14
N PHE A 555 9.15 16.57 0.21
CA PHE A 555 9.55 15.26 -0.29
C PHE A 555 8.83 14.88 -1.59
N HIS A 556 9.50 14.06 -2.40
CA HIS A 556 9.08 13.59 -3.72
C HIS A 556 9.27 12.07 -3.83
N ASP A 557 8.34 11.39 -4.50
CA ASP A 557 8.49 9.97 -4.85
C ASP A 557 9.64 9.79 -5.87
N ILE A 558 10.33 8.64 -5.86
CA ILE A 558 11.50 8.38 -6.73
C ILE A 558 11.15 7.46 -7.89
N LEU A 559 11.66 7.76 -9.09
CA LEU A 559 11.49 6.97 -10.31
C LEU A 559 12.70 6.06 -10.59
N LEU A 560 12.44 4.75 -10.72
CA LEU A 560 13.40 3.72 -11.10
C LEU A 560 13.42 3.52 -12.63
N PRO A 561 14.58 3.20 -13.22
CA PRO A 561 15.83 2.83 -12.56
C PRO A 561 16.74 4.00 -12.16
N ASN A 562 16.55 5.19 -12.74
CA ASN A 562 17.49 6.31 -12.65
C ASN A 562 17.72 6.85 -11.22
N GLY A 563 16.69 6.83 -10.38
CA GLY A 563 16.69 7.51 -9.08
C GLY A 563 16.15 8.94 -9.12
N ASP A 564 15.59 9.38 -10.26
CA ASP A 564 15.07 10.74 -10.44
C ASP A 564 13.87 11.04 -9.52
N GLN A 565 13.84 12.22 -8.89
CA GLN A 565 12.68 12.70 -8.15
C GLN A 565 11.50 13.03 -9.09
N ILE A 566 10.31 12.53 -8.76
CA ILE A 566 9.07 12.85 -9.49
C ILE A 566 8.58 14.24 -9.08
N GLN A 567 9.17 15.26 -9.71
CA GLN A 567 8.75 16.65 -9.56
C GLN A 567 7.39 16.91 -10.25
N GLY A 568 6.74 18.03 -9.94
CA GLY A 568 5.44 18.42 -10.50
C GLY A 568 4.21 17.66 -9.96
N ARG A 569 4.37 16.47 -9.38
CA ARG A 569 3.33 15.84 -8.55
C ARG A 569 3.38 16.43 -7.13
N VAL A 570 2.22 16.85 -6.62
CA VAL A 570 2.06 17.45 -5.29
C VAL A 570 0.88 16.76 -4.62
N THR A 571 1.11 16.11 -3.48
CA THR A 571 0.11 15.31 -2.74
C THR A 571 0.40 15.40 -1.23
N PRO A 572 -0.56 15.03 -0.35
CA PRO A 572 -0.30 14.95 1.10
C PRO A 572 0.84 14.01 1.51
N ALA A 573 1.22 13.03 0.66
CA ALA A 573 2.31 12.09 0.93
C ALA A 573 3.67 12.80 1.14
N ALA A 574 3.88 13.95 0.50
CA ALA A 574 5.10 14.75 0.59
C ALA A 574 5.42 15.32 1.99
N TYR A 575 4.45 15.26 2.91
CA TYR A 575 4.52 15.85 4.25
C TYR A 575 4.50 14.80 5.38
N LEU A 576 4.16 13.55 5.07
CA LEU A 576 4.15 12.44 6.03
C LEU A 576 5.53 12.08 6.63
N PRO A 577 6.67 12.46 6.05
CA PRO A 577 7.98 12.38 6.70
C PRO A 577 8.06 13.11 8.06
N LEU A 578 7.17 14.07 8.34
CA LEU A 578 7.00 14.65 9.68
C LEU A 578 6.42 13.61 10.66
N TRP A 579 5.26 13.04 10.36
CA TRP A 579 4.61 11.99 11.17
C TRP A 579 5.47 10.72 11.33
N ALA A 580 6.27 10.40 10.32
CA ALA A 580 7.22 9.29 10.39
C ALA A 580 8.49 9.61 11.20
N GLY A 581 8.75 10.87 11.53
CA GLY A 581 9.93 11.33 12.26
C GLY A 581 11.22 11.21 11.43
N VAL A 582 11.17 11.57 10.15
CA VAL A 582 12.33 11.54 9.22
C VAL A 582 13.29 12.71 9.52
N SER A 583 12.76 13.92 9.72
CA SER A 583 13.56 15.11 10.00
C SER A 583 13.92 15.25 11.49
N PRO A 584 15.20 15.42 11.84
CA PRO A 584 15.62 15.77 13.19
C PRO A 584 15.66 17.29 13.47
N SER A 585 15.49 18.16 12.47
CA SER A 585 15.64 19.62 12.66
C SER A 585 14.31 20.38 12.56
N GLN A 586 14.15 21.35 13.48
CA GLN A 586 13.00 22.27 13.53
C GLN A 586 12.92 23.14 12.26
N GLU A 587 14.07 23.51 11.68
CA GLU A 587 14.17 24.32 10.47
C GLU A 587 13.51 23.61 9.26
N LEU A 588 13.81 22.32 9.07
CA LEU A 588 13.18 21.50 8.03
C LEU A 588 11.69 21.26 8.33
N HIS A 589 11.30 21.11 9.59
CA HIS A 589 9.87 21.07 9.94
C HIS A 589 9.14 22.35 9.53
N MET A 590 9.73 23.53 9.78
CA MET A 590 9.14 24.80 9.38
C MET A 590 9.08 24.95 7.84
N ARG A 591 10.15 24.56 7.10
CA ARG A 591 10.12 24.52 5.61
C ARG A 591 8.98 23.66 5.08
N LEU A 592 8.72 22.51 5.70
CA LEU A 592 7.64 21.59 5.29
C LEU A 592 6.24 22.15 5.61
N VAL A 593 6.07 22.85 6.73
CA VAL A 593 4.79 23.54 7.06
C VAL A 593 4.56 24.73 6.11
N GLU A 594 5.60 25.50 5.80
CA GLU A 594 5.52 26.60 4.84
C GLU A 594 5.16 26.09 3.44
N SER A 595 5.91 25.11 2.90
CA SER A 595 5.64 24.58 1.56
C SER A 595 4.29 23.85 1.47
N LEU A 596 3.73 23.36 2.60
CA LEU A 596 2.35 22.87 2.67
C LEU A 596 1.34 24.01 2.52
N THR A 597 1.51 25.15 3.19
CA THR A 597 0.57 26.27 3.04
C THR A 597 0.60 26.86 1.63
N GLN A 598 1.79 26.87 1.00
CA GLN A 598 1.97 27.29 -0.39
C GLN A 598 1.55 26.21 -1.43
N SER A 599 1.32 24.95 -1.01
CA SER A 599 1.09 23.80 -1.91
C SER A 599 -0.16 23.88 -2.79
N ARG A 600 -1.17 24.67 -2.40
CA ARG A 600 -2.54 24.66 -2.94
C ARG A 600 -3.34 23.36 -2.69
N LEU A 601 -2.84 22.41 -1.88
CA LEU A 601 -3.60 21.23 -1.44
C LEU A 601 -4.67 21.59 -0.41
N LEU A 602 -4.43 22.60 0.42
CA LEU A 602 -5.38 23.12 1.39
C LEU A 602 -6.54 23.84 0.66
N LYS A 603 -7.73 23.24 0.62
CA LYS A 603 -8.92 23.82 -0.01
C LYS A 603 -9.89 24.35 1.04
N HIS A 604 -11.12 24.68 0.62
CA HIS A 604 -12.17 25.18 1.50
C HIS A 604 -12.75 24.08 2.40
N ALA A 605 -13.12 22.93 1.83
CA ALA A 605 -13.86 21.87 2.51
C ALA A 605 -12.95 20.80 3.16
N ALA A 606 -11.79 20.52 2.57
CA ALA A 606 -10.82 19.55 3.07
C ALA A 606 -9.42 19.79 2.47
N VAL A 607 -8.49 18.85 2.65
CA VAL A 607 -7.22 18.78 1.93
C VAL A 607 -7.35 17.84 0.72
N ASP A 608 -7.01 18.36 -0.44
CA ASP A 608 -7.07 17.68 -1.74
C ASP A 608 -6.01 16.58 -1.85
N THR A 609 -6.29 15.56 -2.66
CA THR A 609 -5.41 14.41 -2.86
C THR A 609 -4.23 14.73 -3.77
N THR A 610 -4.48 15.51 -4.83
CA THR A 610 -3.45 16.00 -5.76
C THR A 610 -3.78 17.44 -6.20
N LEU A 611 -3.10 17.94 -7.24
CA LEU A 611 -3.46 19.17 -7.94
C LEU A 611 -3.92 18.92 -9.39
N SER A 612 -4.22 17.66 -9.74
CA SER A 612 -4.56 17.23 -11.10
C SER A 612 -5.98 16.67 -11.14
N THR A 613 -6.81 17.17 -12.06
CA THR A 613 -8.18 16.68 -12.27
C THR A 613 -8.19 15.76 -13.47
N THR A 614 -8.38 14.46 -13.22
CA THR A 614 -8.11 13.38 -14.18
C THR A 614 -9.30 12.45 -14.40
N GLY A 615 -10.35 12.57 -13.59
CA GLY A 615 -11.44 11.60 -13.49
C GLY A 615 -11.09 10.37 -12.64
N GLN A 616 -9.83 10.18 -12.24
CA GLN A 616 -9.42 9.16 -11.27
C GLN A 616 -9.80 9.59 -9.85
N GLN A 617 -9.96 8.61 -8.94
CA GLN A 617 -10.53 8.89 -7.62
C GLN A 617 -9.50 9.39 -6.59
N TRP A 618 -8.23 9.02 -6.69
CA TRP A 618 -7.15 9.57 -5.85
C TRP A 618 -6.47 10.76 -6.54
N ASP A 619 -7.30 11.69 -7.01
CA ASP A 619 -6.94 12.93 -7.71
C ASP A 619 -7.94 14.04 -7.37
N SER A 620 -7.62 15.27 -7.77
CA SER A 620 -8.44 16.45 -7.52
C SER A 620 -9.79 16.39 -8.26
N PRO A 621 -10.93 16.68 -7.61
CA PRO A 621 -11.08 17.41 -6.35
C PRO A 621 -11.30 16.53 -5.11
N ASN A 622 -10.97 15.25 -5.10
CA ASN A 622 -11.33 14.37 -3.98
C ASN A 622 -10.44 14.56 -2.74
N ALA A 623 -11.06 14.45 -1.56
CA ALA A 623 -10.43 14.35 -0.26
C ALA A 623 -10.84 13.04 0.44
N TRP A 624 -9.84 12.32 0.96
CA TRP A 624 -10.03 11.03 1.63
C TRP A 624 -9.63 11.14 3.10
N ALA A 625 -10.40 10.50 3.99
CA ALA A 625 -10.20 10.55 5.44
C ALA A 625 -8.78 10.16 5.90
N PRO A 626 -8.16 9.08 5.36
CA PRO A 626 -6.78 8.71 5.63
C PRO A 626 -5.78 9.87 5.50
N LEU A 627 -5.90 10.66 4.42
CA LEU A 627 -4.95 11.73 4.10
C LEU A 627 -5.14 12.95 4.99
N GLN A 628 -6.38 13.24 5.41
CA GLN A 628 -6.64 14.30 6.38
C GLN A 628 -5.98 13.95 7.73
N TRP A 629 -6.18 12.70 8.18
CA TRP A 629 -5.64 12.21 9.44
C TRP A 629 -4.12 12.18 9.45
N LEU A 630 -3.49 11.58 8.43
CA LEU A 630 -2.04 11.49 8.32
C LEU A 630 -1.37 12.87 8.24
N LEU A 631 -1.98 13.84 7.55
CA LEU A 631 -1.46 15.21 7.48
C LEU A 631 -1.67 16.00 8.78
N VAL A 632 -2.81 15.82 9.46
CA VAL A 632 -3.05 16.41 10.79
C VAL A 632 -2.02 15.92 11.80
N ARG A 633 -1.75 14.61 11.87
CA ARG A 633 -0.69 14.04 12.71
C ARG A 633 0.70 14.57 12.34
N SER A 634 0.96 14.74 11.04
CA SER A 634 2.23 15.29 10.52
C SER A 634 2.48 16.72 10.99
N LEU A 635 1.43 17.53 11.09
CA LEU A 635 1.51 18.89 11.61
C LEU A 635 1.66 18.93 13.13
N GLU A 636 0.94 18.08 13.86
CA GLU A 636 1.01 18.04 15.33
C GLU A 636 2.37 17.56 15.83
N SER A 637 3.08 16.70 15.08
CA SER A 637 4.47 16.30 15.37
C SER A 637 5.52 17.41 15.20
N VAL A 638 5.15 18.60 14.72
CA VAL A 638 6.05 19.77 14.63
C VAL A 638 6.03 20.60 15.93
N HIS A 639 5.03 20.39 16.80
CA HIS A 639 4.90 21.02 18.12
C HIS A 639 4.94 22.57 18.15
N THR A 640 4.66 23.24 17.02
CA THR A 640 4.54 24.71 16.94
C THR A 640 3.10 25.19 16.98
N SER A 641 2.92 26.45 17.42
CA SER A 641 1.65 27.19 17.37
C SER A 641 0.95 27.05 16.02
N ASP A 642 1.68 27.28 14.92
CA ASP A 642 1.05 27.50 13.62
C ASP A 642 0.77 26.20 12.88
N ALA A 643 1.61 25.16 13.08
CA ALA A 643 1.26 23.80 12.69
C ALA A 643 0.03 23.28 13.48
N THR A 644 -0.07 23.60 14.78
CA THR A 644 -1.23 23.23 15.62
C THR A 644 -2.52 23.93 15.15
N LYS A 645 -2.45 25.23 14.82
CA LYS A 645 -3.58 25.98 14.21
C LYS A 645 -4.01 25.38 12.88
N LEU A 646 -3.05 25.04 12.01
CA LEU A 646 -3.33 24.44 10.70
C LEU A 646 -3.95 23.04 10.83
N ALA A 647 -3.42 22.19 11.71
CA ALA A 647 -3.99 20.88 12.03
C ALA A 647 -5.43 21.01 12.54
N THR A 648 -5.67 21.96 13.46
CA THR A 648 -7.00 22.27 13.99
C THR A 648 -7.96 22.72 12.89
N SER A 649 -7.51 23.61 11.99
CA SER A 649 -8.30 24.06 10.83
C SER A 649 -8.70 22.90 9.91
N ILE A 650 -7.77 21.95 9.64
CA ILE A 650 -8.06 20.75 8.84
C ILE A 650 -9.07 19.84 9.55
N LYS A 651 -8.93 19.60 10.87
CA LYS A 651 -9.90 18.83 11.67
C LYS A 651 -11.30 19.45 11.61
N CYS A 652 -11.40 20.76 11.85
CA CYS A 652 -12.66 21.51 11.78
C CYS A 652 -13.30 21.46 10.39
N LYS A 653 -12.52 21.69 9.32
CA LYS A 653 -12.99 21.59 7.92
C LYS A 653 -13.55 20.21 7.60
N TRP A 654 -12.82 19.15 7.95
CA TRP A 654 -13.24 17.78 7.70
C TRP A 654 -14.54 17.42 8.45
N LEU A 655 -14.62 17.72 9.75
CA LEU A 655 -15.83 17.49 10.54
C LEU A 655 -17.03 18.25 9.96
N LYS A 656 -16.88 19.53 9.62
CA LYS A 656 -17.93 20.36 9.04
C LYS A 656 -18.41 19.83 7.68
N THR A 657 -17.48 19.45 6.80
CA THR A 657 -17.78 18.87 5.49
C THR A 657 -18.51 17.54 5.59
N ALA A 658 -18.07 16.65 6.49
CA ALA A 658 -18.74 15.37 6.72
C ALA A 658 -20.13 15.53 7.37
N MET A 659 -20.28 16.44 8.35
CA MET A 659 -21.54 16.72 9.05
C MET A 659 -22.60 17.32 8.12
N ILE A 660 -22.24 18.31 7.30
CA ILE A 660 -23.18 18.94 6.36
C ILE A 660 -23.59 17.94 5.27
N ALA A 661 -22.67 17.11 4.77
CA ALA A 661 -23.00 16.06 3.81
C ALA A 661 -23.95 15.02 4.41
N TYR A 662 -23.72 14.61 5.66
CA TYR A 662 -24.60 13.69 6.38
C TYR A 662 -26.00 14.30 6.57
N HIS A 663 -26.10 15.55 7.03
CA HIS A 663 -27.39 16.23 7.19
C HIS A 663 -28.16 16.36 5.86
N ASN A 664 -27.46 16.59 4.75
CA ASN A 664 -28.05 16.72 3.42
C ASN A 664 -28.47 15.39 2.76
N SER A 665 -28.00 14.24 3.26
CA SER A 665 -28.13 12.94 2.55
C SER A 665 -28.51 11.73 3.42
N GLY A 666 -28.42 11.84 4.74
CA GLY A 666 -28.49 10.70 5.66
C GLY A 666 -27.28 9.76 5.61
N HIS A 667 -26.18 10.14 4.93
CA HIS A 667 -25.09 9.21 4.60
C HIS A 667 -23.69 9.77 4.88
N MET A 668 -22.82 8.87 5.37
CA MET A 668 -21.38 9.09 5.45
C MET A 668 -20.72 8.52 4.18
N TYR A 669 -19.84 9.30 3.55
CA TYR A 669 -19.22 8.94 2.27
C TYR A 669 -17.82 8.36 2.46
N GLU A 670 -17.43 7.50 1.53
CA GLU A 670 -16.05 7.03 1.30
C GLU A 670 -15.04 8.18 1.15
N LYS A 671 -15.41 9.19 0.35
CA LYS A 671 -14.59 10.32 -0.08
C LYS A 671 -15.45 11.56 -0.31
N TYR A 672 -14.86 12.74 -0.18
CA TYR A 672 -15.55 14.03 -0.23
C TYR A 672 -14.94 14.96 -1.29
N ASP A 673 -15.68 15.98 -1.70
CA ASP A 673 -15.14 17.07 -2.51
C ASP A 673 -14.33 18.02 -1.62
N ALA A 674 -13.06 18.24 -1.94
CA ALA A 674 -12.16 19.12 -1.19
C ALA A 674 -12.53 20.60 -1.36
N VAL A 675 -13.15 20.98 -2.47
CA VAL A 675 -13.51 22.36 -2.80
C VAL A 675 -14.90 22.70 -2.26
N VAL A 676 -15.87 21.79 -2.38
CA VAL A 676 -17.29 22.04 -2.04
C VAL A 676 -17.68 21.40 -0.71
N VAL A 677 -17.95 22.24 0.29
CA VAL A 677 -18.39 21.81 1.63
C VAL A 677 -19.69 21.01 1.54
N GLY A 678 -19.76 19.88 2.24
CA GLY A 678 -20.97 19.06 2.30
C GLY A 678 -21.25 18.18 1.08
N LYS A 679 -20.30 18.04 0.15
CA LYS A 679 -20.45 17.25 -1.08
C LYS A 679 -19.59 15.98 -1.06
N GLY A 680 -20.17 14.85 -1.45
CA GLY A 680 -19.45 13.59 -1.68
C GLY A 680 -18.56 13.63 -2.94
N GLY A 681 -17.44 12.91 -2.90
CA GLY A 681 -16.47 12.80 -4.00
C GLY A 681 -16.91 11.81 -5.09
N GLY A 682 -16.07 11.64 -6.11
CA GLY A 682 -16.39 10.82 -7.29
C GLY A 682 -15.17 10.32 -8.07
N GLY A 683 -15.37 9.97 -9.34
CA GLY A 683 -14.31 9.40 -10.20
C GLY A 683 -13.95 7.96 -9.86
N GLY A 684 -12.97 7.42 -10.58
CA GLY A 684 -12.54 6.02 -10.49
C GLY A 684 -13.45 5.04 -11.24
N GLU A 685 -13.21 3.74 -11.03
CA GLU A 685 -13.86 2.65 -11.80
C GLU A 685 -15.21 2.16 -11.24
N TYR A 686 -15.63 2.66 -10.07
CA TYR A 686 -16.89 2.29 -9.42
C TYR A 686 -17.67 3.50 -8.88
N LYS A 687 -18.98 3.34 -8.68
CA LYS A 687 -19.86 4.38 -8.12
C LYS A 687 -19.42 4.71 -6.67
N PRO A 688 -19.52 5.98 -6.19
CA PRO A 688 -19.15 6.34 -4.83
C PRO A 688 -19.79 5.45 -3.76
N GLN A 689 -19.01 5.03 -2.76
CA GLN A 689 -19.48 4.14 -1.70
C GLN A 689 -19.93 4.90 -0.44
N LEU A 690 -20.83 4.26 0.31
CA LEU A 690 -21.46 4.79 1.52
C LEU A 690 -21.15 3.87 2.71
N GLY A 691 -20.94 4.46 3.88
CA GLY A 691 -20.68 3.73 5.13
C GLY A 691 -20.13 4.66 6.22
N PHE A 692 -18.87 5.12 6.17
CA PHE A 692 -17.74 4.42 5.55
C PHE A 692 -16.63 4.27 6.60
N GLY A 693 -16.03 3.08 6.71
CA GLY A 693 -15.17 2.68 7.83
C GLY A 693 -14.14 3.73 8.27
N TRP A 694 -13.23 4.15 7.39
CA TRP A 694 -12.23 5.17 7.74
C TRP A 694 -12.83 6.55 8.02
N THR A 695 -13.98 6.89 7.42
CA THR A 695 -14.57 8.22 7.54
C THR A 695 -15.16 8.37 8.92
N ASN A 696 -15.94 7.37 9.34
CA ASN A 696 -16.53 7.28 10.67
C ASN A 696 -15.41 7.26 11.73
N GLY A 697 -14.33 6.51 11.47
CA GLY A 697 -13.16 6.43 12.35
C GLY A 697 -12.41 7.76 12.53
N VAL A 698 -12.09 8.47 11.44
CA VAL A 698 -11.41 9.78 11.48
C VAL A 698 -12.31 10.86 12.08
N VAL A 699 -13.61 10.84 11.78
CA VAL A 699 -14.59 11.75 12.38
C VAL A 699 -14.66 11.56 13.90
N LEU A 700 -14.75 10.31 14.37
CA LEU A 700 -14.77 10.01 15.81
C LEU A 700 -13.45 10.37 16.50
N ASP A 701 -12.30 10.19 15.87
CA ASP A 701 -10.99 10.57 16.44
C ASP A 701 -10.81 12.10 16.53
N PHE A 702 -11.16 12.85 15.48
CA PHE A 702 -11.10 14.31 15.48
C PHE A 702 -12.14 14.93 16.43
N ALA A 703 -13.36 14.38 16.51
CA ALA A 703 -14.37 14.85 17.44
C ALA A 703 -14.01 14.53 18.90
N ALA A 704 -13.34 13.41 19.17
CA ALA A 704 -12.84 13.08 20.51
C ALA A 704 -11.73 14.04 20.99
N GLU A 705 -10.94 14.59 20.07
CA GLU A 705 -9.91 15.58 20.39
C GLU A 705 -10.49 16.98 20.56
N LEU A 706 -11.41 17.40 19.68
CA LEU A 706 -12.04 18.72 19.72
C LEU A 706 -13.24 18.81 20.67
N ALA A 707 -13.63 17.74 21.35
CA ALA A 707 -14.90 17.68 22.10
C ALA A 707 -15.18 18.91 22.99
N ALA A 708 -14.24 19.25 23.88
CA ALA A 708 -14.39 20.35 24.83
C ALA A 708 -14.09 21.75 24.23
N THR A 709 -13.64 21.83 22.98
CA THR A 709 -13.12 23.05 22.35
C THR A 709 -13.71 23.33 20.97
N PHE A 710 -14.63 22.51 20.46
CA PHE A 710 -15.08 22.58 19.07
C PHE A 710 -15.59 23.97 18.67
N ASP A 711 -16.47 24.56 19.47
CA ASP A 711 -17.07 25.86 19.16
C ASP A 711 -16.02 26.99 19.13
N THR A 712 -14.97 26.96 19.96
CA THR A 712 -13.91 27.98 19.97
C THR A 712 -12.83 27.70 18.94
N ALA A 713 -12.44 26.44 18.75
CA ALA A 713 -11.43 26.00 17.80
C ALA A 713 -11.89 26.12 16.33
N CYS A 714 -13.18 25.90 16.08
CA CYS A 714 -13.77 25.91 14.74
C CYS A 714 -14.51 27.21 14.39
N ALA A 715 -14.65 28.18 15.31
CA ALA A 715 -15.32 29.47 15.07
C ALA A 715 -14.83 30.21 13.82
N HIS A 716 -13.54 30.10 13.49
CA HIS A 716 -12.92 30.78 12.34
C HIS A 716 -12.99 29.97 11.04
N VAL A 717 -13.60 28.79 11.04
CA VAL A 717 -13.79 27.96 9.84
C VAL A 717 -15.19 28.23 9.27
N ALA A 718 -15.27 29.32 8.51
CA ALA A 718 -16.47 29.85 7.83
C ALA A 718 -17.14 28.85 6.88
#